data_AF-A0A1Q9LLJ2-F1
#
_entry.id   AF-A0A1Q9LLJ2-F1
#
_cell.length_a   1.000
_cell.length_b   1.000
_cell.length_c   1.000
_cell.angle_alpha   90.00
_cell.angle_beta   90.00
_cell.angle_gamma   90.00
#
_symmetry.space_group_name_H-M   'P 1'
#
loop_
_entity.id
_entity.type
_entity.pdbx_description
1 polymer ?
#
loop_
_entity_poly.entity_id
_entity_poly.type
_entity_poly.pdbx_seq_one_letter_code
_entity_poly.pdbx_strand_id
1 'polypeptide(L)'
;MALPTPNLDDRHFQDLVDDAKRLVQRRCPEWTDHNVSDPGVTLIETFAYMADQLIYRLNRVPDRLHVKFLDLIGVRMFPPAPARARVTFWLSAHATAELVVPAGTRVGTPRTETVESTVFTTEDDLVAVPCSLVAAHTRAAGGELVEHRFSAALTTRFAAFSEVPGADDELLLALDAAAPDCAVEVVFDGRVEGIGVDPDHPPLVWEALTPGGWAPCAVLRDGTGGLNTSGSVVLELPAEHRPALLGGTRAGWLRARVVDPEDGRPPYTASPVVEGLAVATVGVSGTALHADLVVDEALGEAEGVAGQVFRLGSAPVLAGAVEVVLEVGGADGWQPWKRVDDFAESGEGDPHFVLDACAGEVLLGPVLRLPDGTTRQHGAVPERGAPVRVRRYAVGGGAGGNVAAGAISTLKSSVPFVAAVTNARSAQGGVEGETLEQARTRGALMLRTRGRAVTTEDYEVLARQAVPELSRVRCLAAGEAGVAAGAVKVLVVPAAAERDGVVDFADLVPDEAVLVRLAEHLDRVRPAGTSVLVEPPRYRGVTVVARVVALPRAKADRVREDALSALRRYLSPLPGGGPGGAGWPFGRSVRAGELHAVLQRVTGVDQVEDIRLFSANPVTGERGAERDRVDLEANSLVFSFDHQVRVDPR
;
A
#
# COMPACT_ATOMS: atom_id res chain seq x y z
N MET A 1 7.60 -14.53 -26.78
CA MET A 1 7.08 -13.93 -28.03
C MET A 1 5.66 -14.46 -28.17
N ALA A 2 4.65 -13.64 -27.89
CA ALA A 2 3.26 -14.05 -28.09
C ALA A 2 3.08 -14.33 -29.59
N LEU A 3 2.45 -15.46 -29.93
CA LEU A 3 2.01 -15.68 -31.30
C LEU A 3 1.07 -14.52 -31.65
N PRO A 4 1.28 -13.79 -32.76
CA PRO A 4 0.42 -12.68 -33.11
C PRO A 4 -1.02 -13.20 -33.20
N THR A 5 -1.98 -12.50 -32.58
CA THR A 5 -3.39 -12.81 -32.76
C THR A 5 -3.67 -12.70 -34.26
N PRO A 6 -3.93 -13.81 -34.96
CA PRO A 6 -4.06 -13.74 -36.40
C PRO A 6 -5.34 -13.01 -36.74
N ASN A 7 -5.27 -12.07 -37.67
CA ASN A 7 -6.45 -11.68 -38.41
C ASN A 7 -6.90 -12.93 -39.18
N LEU A 8 -8.13 -13.38 -38.92
CA LEU A 8 -8.72 -14.52 -39.63
C LEU A 8 -8.97 -14.15 -41.11
N ASP A 9 -9.16 -12.86 -41.39
CA ASP A 9 -9.23 -12.28 -42.72
C ASP A 9 -8.55 -10.90 -42.68
N ASP A 10 -7.55 -10.69 -43.52
CA ASP A 10 -6.70 -9.49 -43.58
C ASP A 10 -7.12 -8.50 -44.67
N ARG A 11 -8.21 -8.77 -45.39
CA ARG A 11 -8.76 -7.87 -46.41
C ARG A 11 -9.38 -6.63 -45.78
N HIS A 12 -9.07 -5.48 -46.35
CA HIS A 12 -9.68 -4.21 -46.02
C HIS A 12 -10.70 -3.78 -47.09
N PHE A 13 -11.49 -2.75 -46.78
CA PHE A 13 -12.43 -2.13 -47.71
C PHE A 13 -11.91 -2.01 -49.15
N GLN A 14 -10.70 -1.47 -49.35
CA GLN A 14 -10.16 -1.23 -50.69
C GLN A 14 -9.87 -2.54 -51.42
N ASP A 15 -9.37 -3.56 -50.72
CA ASP A 15 -9.09 -4.88 -51.28
C ASP A 15 -10.39 -5.53 -51.79
N LEU A 16 -11.48 -5.38 -51.02
CA LEU A 16 -12.81 -5.87 -51.39
C LEU A 16 -13.40 -5.15 -52.60
N VAL A 17 -13.23 -3.82 -52.67
CA VAL A 17 -13.66 -3.01 -53.83
C VAL A 17 -12.87 -3.40 -55.07
N ASP A 18 -11.55 -3.57 -54.95
CA ASP A 18 -10.67 -3.92 -56.07
C ASP A 18 -10.93 -5.35 -56.57
N ASP A 19 -11.18 -6.30 -55.67
CA ASP A 19 -11.57 -7.66 -56.01
C ASP A 19 -12.93 -7.69 -56.75
N ALA A 20 -13.91 -6.91 -56.27
CA ALA A 20 -15.21 -6.80 -56.91
C ALA A 20 -15.11 -6.14 -58.31
N LYS A 21 -14.33 -5.07 -58.46
CA LYS A 21 -14.07 -4.44 -59.77
C LYS A 21 -13.37 -5.41 -60.73
N ARG A 22 -12.38 -6.17 -60.26
CA ARG A 22 -11.72 -7.23 -61.05
C ARG A 22 -12.71 -8.32 -61.49
N LEU A 23 -13.67 -8.68 -60.64
CA LEU A 23 -14.73 -9.65 -60.98
C LEU A 23 -15.68 -9.11 -62.06
N VAL A 24 -16.11 -7.85 -61.94
CA VAL A 24 -16.97 -7.18 -62.93
C VAL A 24 -16.30 -7.17 -64.30
N GLN A 25 -15.05 -6.74 -64.39
CA GLN A 25 -14.30 -6.69 -65.66
C GLN A 25 -14.23 -8.05 -66.38
N ARG A 26 -14.21 -9.16 -65.62
CA ARG A 26 -14.12 -10.51 -66.18
C ARG A 26 -15.49 -11.12 -66.52
N ARG A 27 -16.54 -10.75 -65.78
CA ARG A 27 -17.86 -11.40 -65.85
C ARG A 27 -18.92 -10.59 -66.58
N CYS A 28 -18.78 -9.28 -66.61
CA CYS A 28 -19.73 -8.34 -67.21
C CYS A 28 -18.97 -7.34 -68.10
N PRO A 29 -18.34 -7.78 -69.20
CA PRO A 29 -17.53 -6.92 -70.07
C PRO A 29 -18.32 -5.77 -70.72
N GLU A 30 -19.65 -5.89 -70.78
CA GLU A 30 -20.58 -4.84 -71.21
C GLU A 30 -20.71 -3.67 -70.22
N TRP A 31 -20.27 -3.83 -68.97
CA TRP A 31 -20.25 -2.74 -67.98
C TRP A 31 -18.94 -1.95 -68.13
N THR A 32 -19.01 -0.80 -68.80
CA THR A 32 -17.81 -0.03 -69.20
C THR A 32 -17.54 1.21 -68.34
N ASP A 33 -18.52 1.72 -67.59
CA ASP A 33 -18.32 2.83 -66.66
C ASP A 33 -17.84 2.28 -65.31
N HIS A 34 -16.70 2.78 -64.83
CA HIS A 34 -16.10 2.35 -63.56
C HIS A 34 -15.74 3.55 -62.68
N ASN A 35 -16.31 4.72 -62.99
CA ASN A 35 -16.09 5.93 -62.22
C ASN A 35 -16.77 5.82 -60.84
N VAL A 36 -16.27 6.58 -59.87
CA VAL A 36 -16.84 6.64 -58.50
C VAL A 36 -18.31 7.09 -58.52
N SER A 37 -18.71 7.88 -59.54
CA SER A 37 -20.07 8.36 -59.72
C SER A 37 -21.05 7.31 -60.26
N ASP A 38 -20.58 6.14 -60.66
CA ASP A 38 -21.43 5.04 -61.12
C ASP A 38 -22.22 4.45 -59.95
N PRO A 39 -23.57 4.41 -60.01
CA PRO A 39 -24.39 3.75 -58.99
C PRO A 39 -23.99 2.29 -58.71
N GLY A 40 -23.51 1.56 -59.71
CA GLY A 40 -23.03 0.18 -59.52
C GLY A 40 -21.72 0.11 -58.73
N VAL A 41 -20.80 1.07 -58.93
CA VAL A 41 -19.59 1.21 -58.10
C VAL A 41 -19.95 1.63 -56.68
N THR A 42 -20.93 2.53 -56.52
CA THR A 42 -21.47 2.90 -55.19
C THR A 42 -22.05 1.70 -54.45
N LEU A 43 -22.76 0.79 -55.15
CA LEU A 43 -23.24 -0.47 -54.56
C LEU A 43 -22.07 -1.38 -54.16
N ILE A 44 -21.05 -1.53 -55.01
CA ILE A 44 -19.84 -2.29 -54.69
C ILE A 44 -19.19 -1.75 -53.41
N GLU A 45 -19.01 -0.43 -53.31
CA GLU A 45 -18.47 0.22 -52.12
C GLU A 45 -19.37 -0.02 -50.89
N THR A 46 -20.69 0.06 -51.04
CA THR A 46 -21.62 -0.22 -49.93
C THR A 46 -21.49 -1.65 -49.42
N PHE A 47 -21.44 -2.64 -50.31
CA PHE A 47 -21.28 -4.04 -49.91
C PHE A 47 -19.87 -4.35 -49.38
N ALA A 48 -18.83 -3.73 -49.95
CA ALA A 48 -17.47 -3.82 -49.44
C ALA A 48 -17.38 -3.26 -48.01
N TYR A 49 -18.04 -2.13 -47.73
CA TYR A 49 -18.15 -1.59 -46.38
C TYR A 49 -18.88 -2.56 -45.42
N MET A 50 -20.00 -3.14 -45.83
CA MET A 50 -20.71 -4.14 -45.01
C MET A 50 -19.85 -5.37 -44.73
N ALA A 51 -19.10 -5.86 -45.71
CA ALA A 51 -18.21 -7.00 -45.56
C ALA A 51 -16.98 -6.66 -44.68
N ASP A 52 -16.40 -5.47 -44.82
CA ASP A 52 -15.32 -4.96 -43.96
C ASP A 52 -15.77 -4.90 -42.48
N GLN A 53 -17.01 -4.48 -42.21
CA GLN A 53 -17.58 -4.53 -40.86
C GLN A 53 -17.78 -5.97 -40.33
N LEU A 54 -18.09 -6.93 -41.19
CA LEU A 54 -18.17 -8.35 -40.80
C LEU A 54 -16.78 -8.95 -40.54
N ILE A 55 -15.78 -8.63 -41.37
CA ILE A 55 -14.39 -9.02 -41.19
C ILE A 55 -13.85 -8.47 -39.88
N TYR A 56 -14.12 -7.20 -39.58
CA TYR A 56 -13.77 -6.60 -38.29
C TYR A 56 -14.34 -7.40 -37.11
N ARG A 57 -15.62 -7.80 -37.17
CA ARG A 57 -16.24 -8.63 -36.11
C ARG A 57 -15.64 -10.04 -36.03
N LEU A 58 -15.34 -10.66 -37.17
CA LEU A 58 -14.70 -11.97 -37.25
C LEU A 58 -13.31 -11.95 -36.59
N ASN A 59 -12.52 -10.90 -36.87
CA ASN A 59 -11.18 -10.73 -36.27
C ASN A 59 -11.22 -10.47 -34.76
N ARG A 60 -12.38 -10.18 -34.16
CA ARG A 60 -12.56 -10.12 -32.69
C ARG A 60 -12.86 -11.48 -32.05
N VAL A 61 -13.15 -12.52 -32.83
CA VAL A 61 -13.47 -13.86 -32.32
C VAL A 61 -12.30 -14.51 -31.57
N PRO A 62 -11.05 -14.51 -32.08
CA PRO A 62 -9.91 -15.10 -31.38
C PRO A 62 -9.70 -14.52 -29.97
N ASP A 63 -9.84 -13.20 -29.82
CA ASP A 63 -9.72 -12.53 -28.52
C ASP A 63 -10.79 -13.00 -27.52
N ARG A 64 -12.05 -13.12 -27.97
CA ARG A 64 -13.15 -13.59 -27.12
C ARG A 64 -12.98 -15.06 -26.74
N LEU A 65 -12.53 -15.90 -27.67
CA LEU A 65 -12.24 -17.30 -27.40
C LEU A 65 -11.11 -17.43 -26.37
N HIS A 66 -10.05 -16.64 -26.49
CA HIS A 66 -8.96 -16.64 -25.52
C HIS A 66 -9.45 -16.33 -24.09
N VAL A 67 -10.27 -15.29 -23.93
CA VAL A 67 -10.89 -14.98 -22.62
C VAL A 67 -11.76 -16.13 -22.12
N LYS A 68 -12.52 -16.77 -23.00
CA LYS A 68 -13.35 -17.92 -22.62
C LYS A 68 -12.56 -19.18 -22.29
N PHE A 69 -11.40 -19.38 -22.89
CA PHE A 69 -10.49 -20.44 -22.46
C PHE A 69 -9.90 -20.16 -21.09
N LEU A 70 -9.53 -18.91 -20.78
CA LEU A 70 -9.07 -18.50 -19.45
C LEU A 70 -10.15 -18.73 -18.38
N ASP A 71 -11.38 -18.34 -18.68
CA ASP A 71 -12.58 -18.58 -17.84
C ASP A 71 -12.79 -20.09 -17.60
N LEU A 72 -12.71 -20.91 -18.66
CA LEU A 72 -12.88 -22.37 -18.59
C LEU A 72 -11.83 -23.05 -17.70
N ILE A 73 -10.60 -22.56 -17.69
CA ILE A 73 -9.52 -23.10 -16.84
C ILE A 73 -9.50 -22.46 -15.43
N GLY A 74 -10.48 -21.62 -15.11
CA GLY A 74 -10.65 -21.02 -13.79
C GLY A 74 -9.76 -19.80 -13.50
N VAL A 75 -9.20 -19.16 -14.52
CA VAL A 75 -8.44 -17.91 -14.33
C VAL A 75 -9.42 -16.78 -14.07
N ARG A 76 -9.44 -16.29 -12.82
CA ARG A 76 -10.15 -15.08 -12.41
C ARG A 76 -9.19 -13.91 -12.31
N MET A 77 -9.63 -12.70 -12.68
CA MET A 77 -8.83 -11.49 -12.48
C MET A 77 -8.68 -11.20 -10.99
N PHE A 78 -7.57 -10.55 -10.60
CA PHE A 78 -7.45 -10.07 -9.23
C PHE A 78 -8.18 -8.74 -9.04
N PRO A 79 -8.96 -8.58 -7.95
CA PRO A 79 -9.56 -7.30 -7.61
C PRO A 79 -8.47 -6.30 -7.20
N PRO A 80 -8.78 -4.99 -7.17
CA PRO A 80 -7.88 -4.00 -6.58
C PRO A 80 -7.60 -4.31 -5.10
N ALA A 81 -6.47 -3.77 -4.61
CA ALA A 81 -6.15 -3.74 -3.19
C ALA A 81 -6.32 -2.31 -2.64
N PRO A 82 -6.89 -2.12 -1.44
CA PRO A 82 -7.01 -0.80 -0.86
C PRO A 82 -5.72 -0.35 -0.20
N ALA A 83 -5.46 0.96 -0.24
CA ALA A 83 -4.44 1.54 0.61
C ALA A 83 -4.90 1.55 2.08
N ARG A 84 -3.97 1.29 3.00
CA ARG A 84 -4.14 1.35 4.45
C ARG A 84 -3.44 2.58 4.98
N ALA A 85 -4.12 3.32 5.85
CA ALA A 85 -3.58 4.46 6.54
C ALA A 85 -3.83 4.32 8.04
N ARG A 86 -2.82 4.61 8.85
CA ARG A 86 -3.02 4.83 10.28
C ARG A 86 -3.39 6.29 10.50
N VAL A 87 -4.61 6.51 10.97
CA VAL A 87 -5.20 7.84 11.17
C VAL A 87 -5.41 8.10 12.65
N THR A 88 -5.09 9.32 13.09
CA THR A 88 -5.30 9.80 14.46
C THR A 88 -6.44 10.80 14.45
N PHE A 89 -7.48 10.51 15.22
CA PHE A 89 -8.60 11.40 15.51
C PHE A 89 -8.27 12.24 16.74
N TRP A 90 -8.17 13.55 16.55
CA TRP A 90 -7.84 14.50 17.61
C TRP A 90 -9.10 14.98 18.31
N LEU A 91 -9.13 14.89 19.63
CA LEU A 91 -10.24 15.34 20.44
C LEU A 91 -10.28 16.87 20.51
N SER A 92 -11.47 17.43 20.71
CA SER A 92 -11.66 18.87 20.89
C SER A 92 -11.19 19.38 22.26
N ALA A 93 -11.02 18.47 23.23
CA ALA A 93 -10.50 18.70 24.57
C ALA A 93 -9.93 17.38 25.11
N HIS A 94 -9.20 17.43 26.23
CA HIS A 94 -8.71 16.21 26.90
C HIS A 94 -9.87 15.27 27.22
N ALA A 95 -9.69 13.97 26.99
CA ALA A 95 -10.72 12.98 27.29
C ALA A 95 -11.02 12.95 28.80
N THR A 96 -12.28 13.11 29.15
CA THR A 96 -12.78 12.96 30.54
C THR A 96 -13.71 11.76 30.71
N ALA A 97 -14.11 11.15 29.59
CA ALA A 97 -14.89 9.92 29.49
C ALA A 97 -14.46 9.16 28.23
N GLU A 98 -14.78 7.87 28.15
CA GLU A 98 -14.54 7.09 26.94
C GLU A 98 -15.32 7.67 25.76
N LEU A 99 -14.62 7.90 24.64
CA LEU A 99 -15.21 8.33 23.38
C LEU A 99 -14.97 7.26 22.32
N VAL A 100 -16.03 6.86 21.63
CA VAL A 100 -15.96 5.88 20.54
C VAL A 100 -16.02 6.60 19.20
N VAL A 101 -15.03 6.35 18.34
CA VAL A 101 -15.08 6.62 16.90
C VAL A 101 -15.54 5.32 16.23
N PRO A 102 -16.77 5.25 15.71
CA PRO A 102 -17.30 4.00 15.17
C PRO A 102 -16.52 3.48 13.96
N ALA A 103 -16.50 2.17 13.76
CA ALA A 103 -16.18 1.54 12.49
C ALA A 103 -17.07 2.11 11.38
N GLY A 104 -16.52 2.26 10.16
CA GLY A 104 -17.25 2.91 9.08
C GLY A 104 -17.16 4.45 9.09
N THR A 105 -16.42 5.06 10.02
CA THR A 105 -16.18 6.51 10.04
C THR A 105 -15.34 6.90 8.83
N ARG A 106 -15.83 7.85 8.03
CA ARG A 106 -15.16 8.31 6.80
C ARG A 106 -14.32 9.55 7.04
N VAL A 107 -13.11 9.53 6.50
CA VAL A 107 -12.12 10.62 6.49
C VAL A 107 -11.53 10.73 5.09
N GLY A 108 -10.74 11.76 4.79
CA GLY A 108 -10.12 11.85 3.47
C GLY A 108 -9.21 13.05 3.27
N THR A 109 -8.70 13.14 2.04
CA THR A 109 -7.91 14.30 1.60
C THR A 109 -8.82 15.51 1.34
N PRO A 110 -8.29 16.75 1.43
CA PRO A 110 -9.03 17.94 1.02
C PRO A 110 -9.46 17.84 -0.45
N ARG A 111 -10.69 18.25 -0.75
CA ARG A 111 -11.16 18.39 -2.14
C ARG A 111 -10.66 19.72 -2.71
N THR A 112 -10.12 19.71 -3.92
CA THR A 112 -9.81 20.94 -4.68
C THR A 112 -10.69 21.03 -5.93
N GLU A 113 -10.55 22.11 -6.71
CA GLU A 113 -11.29 22.24 -7.97
C GLU A 113 -10.88 21.18 -9.01
N THR A 114 -9.64 20.71 -8.96
CA THR A 114 -9.05 19.78 -9.94
C THR A 114 -8.85 18.36 -9.42
N VAL A 115 -8.93 18.15 -8.10
CA VAL A 115 -8.67 16.86 -7.47
C VAL A 115 -9.83 16.49 -6.55
N GLU A 116 -10.43 15.32 -6.80
CA GLU A 116 -11.43 14.75 -5.91
C GLU A 116 -10.82 14.28 -4.59
N SER A 117 -11.66 14.19 -3.57
CA SER A 117 -11.20 13.73 -2.26
C SER A 117 -11.04 12.22 -2.25
N THR A 118 -9.84 11.74 -1.92
CA THR A 118 -9.58 10.33 -1.64
C THR A 118 -10.15 10.01 -0.26
N VAL A 119 -11.15 9.13 -0.21
CA VAL A 119 -11.88 8.78 1.02
C VAL A 119 -11.30 7.52 1.66
N PHE A 120 -11.21 7.52 2.98
CA PHE A 120 -10.83 6.36 3.78
C PHE A 120 -11.90 6.09 4.83
N THR A 121 -12.07 4.82 5.20
CA THR A 121 -13.09 4.35 6.13
C THR A 121 -12.43 3.53 7.25
N THR A 122 -12.74 3.82 8.51
CA THR A 122 -12.22 3.05 9.66
C THR A 122 -12.70 1.60 9.64
N GLU A 123 -11.79 0.67 9.92
CA GLU A 123 -12.10 -0.78 9.94
C GLU A 123 -12.86 -1.20 11.20
N ASP A 124 -12.41 -0.71 12.36
CA ASP A 124 -12.90 -1.09 13.68
C ASP A 124 -13.35 0.14 14.50
N ASP A 125 -14.11 -0.11 15.56
CA ASP A 125 -14.43 0.91 16.57
C ASP A 125 -13.15 1.30 17.31
N LEU A 126 -12.87 2.60 17.37
CA LEU A 126 -11.70 3.14 18.09
C LEU A 126 -12.17 3.80 19.38
N VAL A 127 -11.51 3.48 20.50
CA VAL A 127 -11.91 3.97 21.83
C VAL A 127 -10.82 4.87 22.39
N ALA A 128 -11.12 6.16 22.54
CA ALA A 128 -10.26 7.09 23.27
C ALA A 128 -10.52 6.91 24.78
N VAL A 129 -9.64 6.17 25.45
CA VAL A 129 -9.72 5.93 26.90
C VAL A 129 -9.12 7.13 27.65
N PRO A 130 -9.84 7.77 28.57
CA PRO A 130 -9.26 8.84 29.37
C PRO A 130 -8.20 8.29 30.33
N CYS A 131 -7.03 8.91 30.35
CA CYS A 131 -5.98 8.60 31.32
C CYS A 131 -5.40 9.87 31.96
N SER A 132 -4.91 9.73 33.18
CA SER A 132 -4.23 10.78 33.94
C SER A 132 -3.02 10.23 34.71
N LEU A 133 -2.06 11.11 35.01
CA LEU A 133 -0.85 10.75 35.75
C LEU A 133 -1.15 10.55 37.24
N VAL A 134 -0.80 9.38 37.77
CA VAL A 134 -0.95 9.03 39.20
C VAL A 134 0.36 9.17 39.96
N ALA A 135 1.46 8.75 39.35
CA ALA A 135 2.80 8.84 39.92
C ALA A 135 3.85 8.91 38.79
N ALA A 136 5.01 9.48 39.07
CA ALA A 136 6.20 9.23 38.26
C ALA A 136 7.23 8.47 39.07
N HIS A 137 8.11 7.76 38.39
CA HIS A 137 9.24 7.10 38.98
C HIS A 137 10.49 7.40 38.17
N THR A 138 11.64 7.39 38.80
CA THR A 138 12.93 7.42 38.11
C THR A 138 13.73 6.18 38.43
N ARG A 139 14.53 5.73 37.46
CA ARG A 139 15.47 4.62 37.65
C ARG A 139 16.74 4.91 36.84
N ALA A 140 17.86 4.99 37.55
CA ALA A 140 19.17 5.01 36.90
C ALA A 140 19.48 3.62 36.32
N ALA A 141 20.36 3.55 35.32
CA ALA A 141 20.79 2.28 34.73
C ALA A 141 21.24 1.25 35.81
N GLY A 142 20.50 0.15 35.93
CA GLY A 142 20.74 -0.89 36.95
C GLY A 142 20.43 -0.52 38.41
N GLY A 143 19.85 0.66 38.65
CA GLY A 143 19.48 1.17 39.97
C GLY A 143 18.10 0.74 40.47
N GLU A 144 17.75 1.18 41.68
CA GLU A 144 16.42 0.99 42.26
C GLU A 144 15.40 1.98 41.70
N LEU A 145 14.13 1.58 41.70
CA LEU A 145 13.02 2.43 41.28
C LEU A 145 12.65 3.41 42.39
N VAL A 146 12.70 4.71 42.11
CA VAL A 146 12.36 5.78 43.06
C VAL A 146 11.01 6.37 42.69
N GLU A 147 10.04 6.37 43.61
CA GLU A 147 8.71 6.97 43.41
C GLU A 147 8.71 8.47 43.73
N HIS A 148 8.14 9.25 42.82
CA HIS A 148 7.85 10.68 42.96
C HIS A 148 6.34 10.88 42.89
N ARG A 149 5.73 11.22 44.03
CA ARG A 149 4.29 11.40 44.13
C ARG A 149 3.91 12.85 43.89
N PHE A 150 3.08 13.09 42.89
CA PHE A 150 2.53 14.42 42.62
C PHE A 150 1.32 14.68 43.52
N SER A 151 1.31 15.81 44.20
CA SER A 151 0.09 16.34 44.81
C SER A 151 -0.06 17.80 44.41
N ALA A 152 -1.30 18.27 44.22
CA ALA A 152 -1.61 19.66 43.89
C ALA A 152 -1.09 20.68 44.94
N ALA A 153 -0.63 20.22 46.11
CA ALA A 153 -0.14 21.03 47.22
C ALA A 153 1.40 21.06 47.36
N LEU A 154 2.14 20.16 46.70
CA LEU A 154 3.59 20.04 46.80
C LEU A 154 4.17 19.65 45.43
N THR A 155 4.68 20.63 44.68
CA THR A 155 5.57 20.39 43.54
C THR A 155 6.95 20.00 44.08
N THR A 156 7.16 18.71 44.29
CA THR A 156 8.51 18.19 44.54
C THR A 156 9.23 18.11 43.20
N ARG A 157 10.26 18.94 43.04
CA ARG A 157 11.15 18.88 41.88
C ARG A 157 12.09 17.68 41.99
N PHE A 158 12.33 17.00 40.88
CA PHE A 158 13.29 15.89 40.81
C PHE A 158 13.99 15.85 39.45
N ALA A 159 15.18 15.27 39.40
CA ALA A 159 15.88 15.03 38.14
C ALA A 159 15.20 13.87 37.39
N ALA A 160 14.89 14.06 36.10
CA ALA A 160 14.29 13.03 35.26
C ALA A 160 15.17 11.77 35.12
N PHE A 161 16.49 11.96 35.16
CA PHE A 161 17.52 10.93 34.97
C PHE A 161 18.66 11.12 35.99
N SER A 162 19.76 10.36 35.85
CA SER A 162 20.98 10.57 36.65
C SER A 162 21.62 11.93 36.36
N GLU A 163 22.44 12.43 37.29
CA GLU A 163 23.08 13.77 37.22
C GLU A 163 23.68 14.07 35.83
N VAL A 164 24.42 13.08 35.28
CA VAL A 164 24.76 13.00 33.85
C VAL A 164 23.99 11.80 33.29
N PRO A 165 22.97 12.01 32.43
CA PRO A 165 22.13 10.92 31.95
C PRO A 165 22.94 9.90 31.16
N GLY A 166 22.88 8.65 31.59
CA GLY A 166 23.49 7.50 30.90
C GLY A 166 22.46 6.72 30.08
N ALA A 167 22.92 5.91 29.13
CA ALA A 167 22.05 4.96 28.45
C ALA A 167 21.32 4.06 29.46
N ASP A 168 20.04 3.81 29.22
CA ASP A 168 19.10 3.09 30.08
C ASP A 168 18.70 3.78 31.40
N ASP A 169 18.98 5.08 31.55
CA ASP A 169 18.26 5.90 32.52
C ASP A 169 16.80 6.08 32.10
N GLU A 170 15.88 6.00 33.07
CA GLU A 170 14.45 5.95 32.82
C GLU A 170 13.65 6.92 33.68
N LEU A 171 12.74 7.64 33.03
CA LEU A 171 11.61 8.34 33.64
C LEU A 171 10.34 7.54 33.33
N LEU A 172 9.69 6.97 34.35
CA LEU A 172 8.48 6.18 34.20
C LEU A 172 7.26 6.96 34.69
N LEU A 173 6.17 6.87 33.95
CA LEU A 173 4.90 7.53 34.19
C LEU A 173 3.83 6.47 34.42
N ALA A 174 3.20 6.50 35.60
CA ALA A 174 2.12 5.62 35.99
C ALA A 174 0.77 6.28 35.70
N LEU A 175 0.02 5.74 34.74
CA LEU A 175 -1.30 6.21 34.35
C LEU A 175 -2.39 5.44 35.11
N ASP A 176 -3.47 6.12 35.50
CA ASP A 176 -4.63 5.51 36.16
C ASP A 176 -5.34 4.45 35.32
N ALA A 177 -5.27 4.57 33.99
CA ALA A 177 -5.78 3.63 33.02
C ALA A 177 -4.74 3.38 31.90
N ALA A 178 -4.76 2.17 31.33
CA ALA A 178 -4.08 1.94 30.07
C ALA A 178 -4.92 2.51 28.92
N ALA A 179 -4.25 3.12 27.96
CA ALA A 179 -4.87 3.79 26.83
C ALA A 179 -4.31 3.21 25.51
N PRO A 180 -4.75 2.01 25.08
CA PRO A 180 -4.29 1.40 23.84
C PRO A 180 -4.71 2.24 22.63
N ASP A 181 -3.84 2.32 21.63
CA ASP A 181 -4.03 3.11 20.39
C ASP A 181 -4.31 4.62 20.62
N CYS A 182 -4.22 5.11 21.85
CA CYS A 182 -4.51 6.49 22.18
C CYS A 182 -3.30 7.39 21.90
N ALA A 183 -3.59 8.59 21.38
CA ALA A 183 -2.64 9.69 21.40
C ALA A 183 -2.71 10.37 22.77
N VAL A 184 -1.62 10.26 23.51
CA VAL A 184 -1.48 10.75 24.88
C VAL A 184 -0.50 11.91 24.90
N GLU A 185 -0.92 13.06 25.42
CA GLU A 185 -0.08 14.22 25.63
C GLU A 185 0.56 14.15 27.03
N VAL A 186 1.88 14.23 27.05
CA VAL A 186 2.70 14.40 28.25
C VAL A 186 3.14 15.85 28.29
N VAL A 187 2.55 16.63 29.19
CA VAL A 187 2.97 18.01 29.45
C VAL A 187 4.11 17.97 30.46
N PHE A 188 5.26 18.51 30.04
CA PHE A 188 6.46 18.63 30.84
C PHE A 188 6.70 20.09 31.17
N ASP A 189 6.79 20.41 32.46
CA ASP A 189 7.28 21.69 32.94
C ASP A 189 8.61 21.47 33.65
N GLY A 190 9.66 22.13 33.16
CA GLY A 190 11.01 21.94 33.66
C GLY A 190 11.96 23.05 33.25
N ARG A 191 13.13 23.07 33.89
CA ARG A 191 14.21 24.01 33.59
C ARG A 191 15.41 23.28 32.99
N VAL A 192 15.95 23.85 31.90
CA VAL A 192 17.25 23.46 31.34
C VAL A 192 18.37 24.06 32.20
N GLU A 193 19.28 23.22 32.69
CA GLU A 193 20.61 23.68 33.11
C GLU A 193 21.75 23.21 32.17
N GLY A 194 21.48 22.33 31.19
CA GLY A 194 22.49 21.78 30.26
C GLY A 194 22.21 22.04 28.77
N ILE A 195 23.17 22.65 28.08
CA ILE A 195 23.19 22.81 26.61
C ILE A 195 23.85 21.55 26.02
N GLY A 196 23.24 20.89 25.03
CA GLY A 196 23.88 19.74 24.39
C GLY A 196 23.03 19.02 23.36
N VAL A 197 21.82 18.56 23.72
CA VAL A 197 21.02 17.67 22.88
C VAL A 197 20.44 18.36 21.65
N ASP A 198 20.51 17.67 20.52
CA ASP A 198 19.85 18.04 19.27
C ASP A 198 18.32 17.85 19.42
N PRO A 199 17.51 18.93 19.40
CA PRO A 199 16.06 18.84 19.59
C PRO A 199 15.34 17.99 18.54
N ASP A 200 15.91 17.87 17.34
CA ASP A 200 15.29 17.10 16.25
C ASP A 200 15.59 15.60 16.37
N HIS A 201 16.63 15.23 17.13
CA HIS A 201 17.07 13.84 17.32
C HIS A 201 17.56 13.62 18.76
N PRO A 202 16.68 13.74 19.75
CA PRO A 202 17.09 13.55 21.14
C PRO A 202 17.49 12.09 21.38
N PRO A 203 18.52 11.80 22.20
CA PRO A 203 18.92 10.45 22.56
C PRO A 203 17.94 9.88 23.62
N LEU A 204 16.66 9.85 23.25
CA LEU A 204 15.53 9.49 24.09
C LEU A 204 14.52 8.69 23.28
N VAL A 205 14.08 7.55 23.81
CA VAL A 205 12.98 6.77 23.25
C VAL A 205 11.83 6.70 24.23
N TRP A 206 10.61 6.77 23.70
CA TRP A 206 9.40 6.57 24.48
C TRP A 206 8.88 5.17 24.28
N GLU A 207 8.54 4.48 25.36
CA GLU A 207 8.08 3.09 25.33
C GLU A 207 6.91 2.89 26.30
N ALA A 208 5.93 2.08 25.92
CA ALA A 208 4.83 1.68 26.79
C ALA A 208 4.94 0.20 27.14
N LEU A 209 4.50 -0.15 28.35
CA LEU A 209 4.56 -1.53 28.80
C LEU A 209 3.38 -2.34 28.24
N THR A 210 3.71 -3.40 27.53
CA THR A 210 2.78 -4.36 26.94
C THR A 210 2.97 -5.74 27.58
N PRO A 211 2.08 -6.72 27.33
CA PRO A 211 2.30 -8.10 27.75
C PRO A 211 3.61 -8.71 27.24
N GLY A 212 4.11 -8.26 26.08
CA GLY A 212 5.38 -8.67 25.50
C GLY A 212 6.62 -7.94 26.04
N GLY A 213 6.43 -6.98 26.95
CA GLY A 213 7.49 -6.11 27.46
C GLY A 213 7.34 -4.67 27.01
N TRP A 214 8.41 -3.89 27.10
CA TRP A 214 8.42 -2.49 26.66
C TRP A 214 8.40 -2.42 25.13
N ALA A 215 7.37 -1.79 24.57
CA ALA A 215 7.22 -1.58 23.15
C ALA A 215 7.36 -0.07 22.83
N PRO A 216 7.99 0.30 21.71
CA PRO A 216 8.19 1.70 21.34
C PRO A 216 6.85 2.41 21.06
N CYS A 217 6.74 3.66 21.52
CA CYS A 217 5.66 4.58 21.20
C CYS A 217 6.06 5.43 19.99
N ALA A 218 5.13 5.71 19.08
CA ALA A 218 5.38 6.67 18.03
C ALA A 218 5.27 8.10 18.59
N VAL A 219 6.32 8.90 18.44
CA VAL A 219 6.30 10.31 18.83
C VAL A 219 5.62 11.10 17.71
N LEU A 220 4.38 11.53 17.94
CA LEU A 220 3.61 12.32 16.96
C LEU A 220 4.05 13.78 16.94
N ARG A 221 4.49 14.29 18.09
CA ARG A 221 5.01 15.65 18.26
C ARG A 221 5.87 15.72 19.50
N ASP A 222 7.03 16.36 19.43
CA ASP A 222 7.83 16.73 20.59
C ASP A 222 8.09 18.25 20.56
N GLY A 223 7.44 18.98 21.47
CA GLY A 223 7.69 20.41 21.68
C GLY A 223 8.72 20.71 22.79
N THR A 224 9.24 19.69 23.45
CA THR A 224 10.21 19.78 24.54
C THR A 224 11.66 19.70 24.05
N GLY A 225 11.87 19.15 22.84
CA GLY A 225 13.18 18.93 22.25
C GLY A 225 14.00 17.92 23.06
N GLY A 226 13.40 16.77 23.39
CA GLY A 226 14.02 15.77 24.26
C GLY A 226 13.99 16.14 25.75
N LEU A 227 12.88 16.67 26.25
CA LEU A 227 12.71 17.14 27.63
C LEU A 227 13.69 18.26 28.01
N ASN A 228 14.18 19.04 27.03
CA ASN A 228 15.01 20.20 27.31
C ASN A 228 14.14 21.34 27.84
N THR A 229 13.22 21.86 27.03
CA THR A 229 12.35 22.98 27.45
C THR A 229 10.99 22.48 27.96
N SER A 230 10.33 23.28 28.81
CA SER A 230 8.91 23.09 29.08
C SER A 230 8.12 23.07 27.76
N GLY A 231 7.17 22.15 27.66
CA GLY A 231 6.41 21.89 26.45
C GLY A 231 5.58 20.62 26.61
N SER A 232 5.13 20.05 25.48
CA SER A 232 4.44 18.77 25.49
C SER A 232 4.99 17.82 24.45
N VAL A 233 4.91 16.53 24.78
CA VAL A 233 5.19 15.42 23.88
C VAL A 233 3.91 14.66 23.67
N VAL A 234 3.52 14.44 22.42
CA VAL A 234 2.34 13.65 22.06
C VAL A 234 2.80 12.31 21.54
N LEU A 235 2.36 11.25 22.23
CA LEU A 235 2.78 9.89 21.99
C LEU A 235 1.58 9.05 21.56
N GLU A 236 1.75 8.26 20.52
CA GLU A 236 0.82 7.20 20.18
C GLU A 236 1.22 5.92 20.92
N LEU A 237 0.33 5.45 21.79
CA LEU A 237 0.57 4.23 22.56
C LEU A 237 0.22 2.98 21.73
N PRO A 238 0.95 1.87 21.88
CA PRO A 238 0.69 0.64 21.16
C PRO A 238 -0.68 0.04 21.50
N ALA A 239 -1.30 -0.65 20.54
CA ALA A 239 -2.58 -1.34 20.71
C ALA A 239 -2.59 -2.35 21.87
N GLU A 240 -1.43 -2.89 22.20
CA GLU A 240 -1.21 -3.87 23.28
C GLU A 240 -0.93 -3.23 24.64
N HIS A 241 -1.00 -1.90 24.77
CA HIS A 241 -0.83 -1.24 26.06
C HIS A 241 -1.90 -1.72 27.05
N ARG A 242 -1.46 -2.27 28.18
CA ARG A 242 -2.33 -2.87 29.21
C ARG A 242 -1.81 -2.51 30.60
N PRO A 243 -2.68 -2.47 31.64
CA PRO A 243 -2.23 -2.19 32.99
C PRO A 243 -1.31 -3.30 33.51
N ALA A 244 -0.17 -2.92 34.08
CA ALA A 244 0.80 -3.86 34.65
C ALA A 244 1.20 -3.45 36.07
N LEU A 245 1.68 -4.41 36.85
CA LEU A 245 2.21 -4.15 38.19
C LEU A 245 3.72 -3.89 38.09
N LEU A 246 4.16 -2.69 38.45
CA LEU A 246 5.56 -2.32 38.53
C LEU A 246 5.78 -1.49 39.80
N GLY A 247 6.82 -1.79 40.58
CA GLY A 247 7.10 -1.05 41.82
C GLY A 247 5.98 -1.08 42.86
N GLY A 248 5.08 -2.07 42.82
CA GLY A 248 3.90 -2.14 43.70
C GLY A 248 2.68 -1.36 43.21
N THR A 249 2.77 -0.63 42.10
CA THR A 249 1.68 0.15 41.52
C THR A 249 1.14 -0.52 40.25
N ARG A 250 -0.18 -0.74 40.20
CA ARG A 250 -0.86 -1.25 38.99
C ARG A 250 -1.35 -0.05 38.18
N ALA A 251 -0.74 0.18 37.02
CA ALA A 251 -0.98 1.35 36.18
C ALA A 251 -0.78 1.01 34.70
N GLY A 252 -1.26 1.88 33.80
CA GLY A 252 -0.75 1.94 32.43
C GLY A 252 0.63 2.58 32.46
N TRP A 253 1.67 1.85 32.08
CA TRP A 253 3.04 2.33 32.23
C TRP A 253 3.61 2.85 30.92
N LEU A 254 4.10 4.08 30.97
CA LEU A 254 4.88 4.72 29.93
C LEU A 254 6.27 5.02 30.49
N ARG A 255 7.32 4.94 29.69
CA ARG A 255 8.66 5.40 30.07
C ARG A 255 9.32 6.22 28.97
N ALA A 256 10.10 7.19 29.38
CA ALA A 256 11.14 7.80 28.56
C ALA A 256 12.47 7.17 28.98
N ARG A 257 13.21 6.58 28.04
CA ARG A 257 14.48 5.91 28.28
C ARG A 257 15.58 6.57 27.46
N VAL A 258 16.69 6.91 28.12
CA VAL A 258 17.87 7.48 27.46
C VAL A 258 18.56 6.39 26.66
N VAL A 259 18.95 6.69 25.43
CA VAL A 259 19.73 5.80 24.56
C VAL A 259 21.08 6.41 24.25
N ASP A 260 22.02 5.62 23.75
CA ASP A 260 23.29 6.16 23.26
C ASP A 260 23.02 7.13 22.10
N PRO A 261 23.68 8.31 22.08
CA PRO A 261 23.56 9.23 20.95
C PRO A 261 24.13 8.59 19.69
N GLU A 262 23.54 8.90 18.54
CA GLU A 262 24.08 8.52 17.24
C GLU A 262 25.51 9.08 17.05
N ASP A 263 26.33 8.39 16.25
CA ASP A 263 27.74 8.76 16.02
C ASP A 263 27.91 10.24 15.67
N GLY A 264 28.69 10.96 16.48
CA GLY A 264 29.01 12.37 16.28
C GLY A 264 27.98 13.35 16.86
N ARG A 265 26.90 12.88 17.51
CA ARG A 265 25.92 13.74 18.19
C ARG A 265 26.22 13.91 19.68
N PRO A 266 25.94 15.10 20.25
CA PRO A 266 26.17 15.38 21.67
C PRO A 266 25.17 14.62 22.58
N PRO A 267 25.63 13.99 23.68
CA PRO A 267 24.74 13.41 24.69
C PRO A 267 24.09 14.47 25.58
N TYR A 268 23.23 14.04 26.49
CA TYR A 268 22.83 14.86 27.63
C TYR A 268 24.05 15.21 28.50
N THR A 269 24.20 16.50 28.81
CA THR A 269 25.27 17.00 29.69
C THR A 269 24.82 17.14 31.14
N ALA A 270 23.51 17.27 31.36
CA ALA A 270 22.87 17.30 32.67
C ALA A 270 21.44 16.75 32.57
N SER A 271 20.91 16.18 33.65
CA SER A 271 19.51 15.75 33.68
C SER A 271 18.54 16.93 33.60
N PRO A 272 17.46 16.83 32.79
CA PRO A 272 16.31 17.69 32.94
C PRO A 272 15.75 17.62 34.36
N VAL A 273 15.31 18.77 34.89
CA VAL A 273 14.63 18.84 36.19
C VAL A 273 13.13 18.97 35.93
N VAL A 274 12.37 18.00 36.44
CA VAL A 274 10.92 17.98 36.40
C VAL A 274 10.39 18.90 37.49
N GLU A 275 9.73 20.00 37.11
CA GLU A 275 8.98 20.87 38.01
C GLU A 275 7.48 20.53 38.02
N GLY A 276 6.96 20.04 36.89
CA GLY A 276 5.59 19.56 36.74
C GLY A 276 5.44 18.53 35.63
N LEU A 277 4.54 17.56 35.84
CA LEU A 277 4.12 16.60 34.83
C LEU A 277 2.60 16.48 34.84
N ALA A 278 2.01 16.46 33.66
CA ALA A 278 0.62 16.06 33.47
C ALA A 278 0.52 15.16 32.25
N VAL A 279 -0.42 14.21 32.30
CA VAL A 279 -0.69 13.31 31.19
C VAL A 279 -2.18 13.31 30.93
N ALA A 280 -2.56 13.38 29.65
CA ALA A 280 -3.95 13.33 29.23
C ALA A 280 -4.12 12.70 27.84
N THR A 281 -5.22 11.99 27.63
CA THR A 281 -5.61 11.50 26.30
C THR A 281 -6.14 12.66 25.45
N VAL A 282 -5.53 12.85 24.28
CA VAL A 282 -5.87 13.94 23.34
C VAL A 282 -6.34 13.42 21.97
N GLY A 283 -6.27 12.11 21.75
CA GLY A 283 -6.73 11.50 20.50
C GLY A 283 -6.76 9.98 20.57
N VAL A 284 -7.25 9.37 19.50
CA VAL A 284 -7.21 7.92 19.28
C VAL A 284 -6.85 7.63 17.84
N SER A 285 -5.99 6.63 17.64
CA SER A 285 -5.55 6.18 16.34
C SER A 285 -6.19 4.86 15.94
N GLY A 286 -6.26 4.62 14.64
CA GLY A 286 -6.73 3.34 14.11
C GLY A 286 -6.42 3.20 12.63
N THR A 287 -6.69 2.02 12.10
CA THR A 287 -6.51 1.73 10.68
C THR A 287 -7.76 2.18 9.90
N ALA A 288 -7.53 2.88 8.80
CA ALA A 288 -8.54 3.22 7.82
C ALA A 288 -8.12 2.73 6.42
N LEU A 289 -9.09 2.20 5.67
CA LEU A 289 -8.89 1.69 4.31
C LEU A 289 -9.39 2.70 3.28
N HIS A 290 -8.69 2.84 2.16
CA HIS A 290 -9.23 3.48 0.96
C HIS A 290 -10.31 2.60 0.34
N ALA A 291 -11.49 2.60 0.95
CA ALA A 291 -12.61 1.76 0.58
C ALA A 291 -13.91 2.35 1.09
N ASP A 292 -15.00 2.08 0.36
CA ASP A 292 -16.35 2.28 0.86
C ASP A 292 -16.85 0.96 1.46
N LEU A 293 -17.36 1.02 2.68
CA LEU A 293 -17.94 -0.12 3.37
C LEU A 293 -19.44 -0.20 3.06
N VAL A 294 -19.86 -1.35 2.55
CA VAL A 294 -21.27 -1.70 2.36
C VAL A 294 -21.66 -2.68 3.45
N VAL A 295 -22.77 -2.39 4.15
CA VAL A 295 -23.27 -3.18 5.28
C VAL A 295 -24.70 -3.65 5.03
N ASP A 296 -25.01 -4.84 5.53
CA ASP A 296 -26.33 -5.48 5.50
C ASP A 296 -27.02 -5.44 4.13
N GLU A 297 -26.29 -5.74 3.05
CA GLU A 297 -26.86 -5.78 1.71
C GLU A 297 -27.70 -7.05 1.51
N ALA A 298 -29.00 -6.87 1.25
CA ALA A 298 -29.90 -7.97 0.90
C ALA A 298 -29.71 -8.40 -0.56
N LEU A 299 -29.42 -9.70 -0.77
CA LEU A 299 -29.25 -10.29 -2.11
C LEU A 299 -30.55 -10.89 -2.67
N GLY A 300 -31.57 -11.07 -1.82
CA GLY A 300 -32.85 -11.66 -2.17
C GLY A 300 -33.14 -12.94 -1.40
N GLU A 301 -34.03 -13.78 -1.94
CA GLU A 301 -34.40 -15.08 -1.35
C GLU A 301 -33.76 -16.23 -2.13
N ALA A 302 -33.35 -17.28 -1.41
CA ALA A 302 -32.82 -18.47 -2.04
C ALA A 302 -33.92 -19.25 -2.77
N GLU A 303 -33.58 -19.81 -3.93
CA GLU A 303 -34.51 -20.60 -4.74
C GLU A 303 -34.56 -22.07 -4.29
N GLY A 304 -33.64 -22.49 -3.42
CA GLY A 304 -33.50 -23.87 -2.96
C GLY A 304 -32.82 -24.79 -3.98
N VAL A 305 -31.99 -24.23 -4.87
CA VAL A 305 -31.29 -24.96 -5.93
C VAL A 305 -29.78 -24.91 -5.75
N ALA A 306 -29.10 -26.02 -6.08
CA ALA A 306 -27.65 -26.08 -6.05
C ALA A 306 -27.02 -25.17 -7.11
N GLY A 307 -25.85 -24.60 -6.80
CA GLY A 307 -25.11 -23.73 -7.72
C GLY A 307 -25.76 -22.36 -7.96
N GLN A 308 -26.70 -21.94 -7.09
CA GLN A 308 -27.34 -20.63 -7.19
C GLN A 308 -26.29 -19.51 -7.11
N VAL A 309 -26.46 -18.46 -7.93
CA VAL A 309 -25.60 -17.28 -7.97
C VAL A 309 -26.39 -16.06 -7.55
N PHE A 310 -25.83 -15.27 -6.65
CA PHE A 310 -26.31 -13.95 -6.29
C PHE A 310 -25.33 -12.88 -6.76
N ARG A 311 -25.84 -11.67 -7.01
CA ARG A 311 -25.02 -10.51 -7.42
C ARG A 311 -25.07 -9.42 -6.37
N LEU A 312 -23.90 -8.89 -6.06
CA LEU A 312 -23.73 -7.71 -5.23
C LEU A 312 -24.03 -6.45 -6.05
N GLY A 313 -24.51 -5.42 -5.38
CA GLY A 313 -24.82 -4.12 -5.98
C GLY A 313 -23.57 -3.33 -6.37
N SER A 314 -22.42 -3.62 -5.76
CA SER A 314 -21.14 -2.97 -6.05
C SER A 314 -20.02 -3.98 -6.28
N ALA A 315 -19.22 -3.72 -7.32
CA ALA A 315 -18.03 -4.48 -7.67
C ALA A 315 -16.97 -3.52 -8.28
N PRO A 316 -15.67 -3.82 -8.20
CA PRO A 316 -15.07 -5.00 -7.57
C PRO A 316 -15.03 -4.94 -6.03
N VAL A 317 -15.06 -6.11 -5.41
CA VAL A 317 -15.05 -6.33 -3.95
C VAL A 317 -13.62 -6.52 -3.45
N LEU A 318 -13.28 -5.85 -2.35
CA LEU A 318 -11.99 -5.91 -1.67
C LEU A 318 -11.91 -7.09 -0.69
N ALA A 319 -12.15 -8.30 -1.20
CA ALA A 319 -12.35 -9.52 -0.39
C ALA A 319 -11.12 -9.95 0.45
N GLY A 320 -9.92 -9.45 0.12
CA GLY A 320 -8.70 -9.66 0.90
C GLY A 320 -8.47 -8.63 2.01
N ALA A 321 -9.17 -7.49 1.97
CA ALA A 321 -9.00 -6.41 2.93
C ALA A 321 -10.05 -6.47 4.05
N VAL A 322 -11.29 -6.77 3.70
CA VAL A 322 -12.39 -6.93 4.66
C VAL A 322 -13.01 -8.31 4.47
N GLU A 323 -13.21 -9.02 5.59
CA GLU A 323 -13.89 -10.31 5.58
C GLU A 323 -15.33 -10.15 5.09
N VAL A 324 -15.63 -10.82 3.97
CA VAL A 324 -16.98 -10.89 3.41
C VAL A 324 -17.74 -12.00 4.10
N VAL A 325 -18.80 -11.63 4.83
CA VAL A 325 -19.64 -12.57 5.57
C VAL A 325 -21.01 -12.66 4.91
N LEU A 326 -21.27 -13.78 4.23
CA LEU A 326 -22.59 -14.12 3.73
C LEU A 326 -23.42 -14.70 4.88
N GLU A 327 -24.66 -14.26 5.01
CA GLU A 327 -25.61 -14.79 5.99
C GLU A 327 -26.89 -15.23 5.29
N VAL A 328 -27.40 -16.38 5.72
CA VAL A 328 -28.67 -16.93 5.26
C VAL A 328 -29.61 -17.01 6.45
N GLY A 329 -30.81 -16.45 6.32
CA GLY A 329 -31.82 -16.48 7.35
C GLY A 329 -32.56 -17.81 7.39
N GLY A 330 -32.72 -18.36 8.59
CA GLY A 330 -33.51 -19.56 8.86
C GLY A 330 -34.36 -19.40 10.12
N ALA A 331 -34.97 -20.50 10.57
CA ALA A 331 -35.85 -20.51 11.75
C ALA A 331 -35.13 -20.07 13.04
N ASP A 332 -33.83 -20.37 13.17
CA ASP A 332 -33.00 -20.06 14.33
C ASP A 332 -32.25 -18.72 14.21
N GLY A 333 -32.55 -17.91 13.19
CA GLY A 333 -31.91 -16.62 12.92
C GLY A 333 -30.96 -16.64 11.72
N TRP A 334 -30.02 -15.70 11.68
CA TRP A 334 -29.03 -15.57 10.61
C TRP A 334 -27.86 -16.53 10.84
N GLN A 335 -27.63 -17.44 9.90
CA GLN A 335 -26.50 -18.34 9.90
C GLN A 335 -25.38 -17.79 9.01
N PRO A 336 -24.15 -17.60 9.54
CA PRO A 336 -23.00 -17.19 8.73
C PRO A 336 -22.49 -18.34 7.87
N TRP A 337 -22.12 -18.01 6.63
CA TRP A 337 -21.51 -18.90 5.66
C TRP A 337 -20.04 -18.53 5.50
N LYS A 338 -19.18 -19.53 5.33
CA LYS A 338 -17.72 -19.37 5.21
C LYS A 338 -17.30 -19.24 3.75
N ARG A 339 -16.48 -18.24 3.46
CA ARG A 339 -15.86 -18.09 2.14
C ARG A 339 -14.79 -19.17 1.94
N VAL A 340 -14.84 -19.85 0.80
CA VAL A 340 -13.79 -20.78 0.34
C VAL A 340 -13.30 -20.36 -1.05
N ASP A 341 -12.11 -20.82 -1.43
CA ASP A 341 -11.56 -20.53 -2.77
C ASP A 341 -12.27 -21.37 -3.85
N ASP A 342 -12.59 -22.62 -3.52
CA ASP A 342 -13.37 -23.54 -4.32
C ASP A 342 -14.13 -24.56 -3.44
N PHE A 343 -14.99 -25.36 -4.05
CA PHE A 343 -15.82 -26.35 -3.34
C PHE A 343 -15.26 -27.77 -3.31
N ALA A 344 -14.01 -28.01 -3.73
CA ALA A 344 -13.45 -29.36 -3.85
C ALA A 344 -13.41 -30.11 -2.50
N GLU A 345 -13.15 -29.39 -1.42
CA GLU A 345 -13.11 -29.93 -0.05
C GLU A 345 -14.45 -29.79 0.71
N SER A 346 -15.45 -29.14 0.11
CA SER A 346 -16.74 -28.89 0.75
C SER A 346 -17.66 -30.12 0.69
N GLY A 347 -18.23 -30.49 1.83
CA GLY A 347 -19.30 -31.48 1.97
C GLY A 347 -20.70 -30.89 1.74
N GLU A 348 -21.71 -31.76 1.68
CA GLU A 348 -23.10 -31.38 1.35
C GLU A 348 -23.79 -30.50 2.40
N GLY A 349 -23.31 -30.51 3.64
CA GLY A 349 -23.86 -29.72 4.75
C GLY A 349 -23.04 -28.48 5.10
N ASP A 350 -21.92 -28.26 4.42
CA ASP A 350 -21.00 -27.17 4.78
C ASP A 350 -21.54 -25.83 4.26
N PRO A 351 -21.80 -24.83 5.13
CA PRO A 351 -22.32 -23.52 4.72
C PRO A 351 -21.19 -22.71 4.07
N HIS A 352 -20.78 -23.13 2.88
CA HIS A 352 -19.67 -22.56 2.12
C HIS A 352 -20.17 -21.79 0.92
N PHE A 353 -19.48 -20.70 0.59
CA PHE A 353 -19.71 -19.95 -0.63
C PHE A 353 -18.39 -19.55 -1.27
N VAL A 354 -18.43 -19.32 -2.58
CA VAL A 354 -17.30 -18.77 -3.36
C VAL A 354 -17.68 -17.37 -3.81
N LEU A 355 -16.74 -16.43 -3.75
CA LEU A 355 -16.93 -15.06 -4.22
C LEU A 355 -16.08 -14.80 -5.46
N ASP A 356 -16.71 -14.41 -6.56
CA ASP A 356 -16.01 -13.67 -7.62
C ASP A 356 -15.95 -12.19 -7.24
N ALA A 357 -14.81 -11.77 -6.70
CA ALA A 357 -14.61 -10.43 -6.21
C ALA A 357 -14.63 -9.37 -7.33
N CYS A 358 -14.14 -9.71 -8.53
CA CYS A 358 -14.14 -8.78 -9.66
C CYS A 358 -15.54 -8.57 -10.22
N ALA A 359 -16.33 -9.64 -10.34
CA ALA A 359 -17.69 -9.59 -10.86
C ALA A 359 -18.74 -9.23 -9.81
N GLY A 360 -18.42 -9.36 -8.52
CA GLY A 360 -19.37 -9.21 -7.42
C GLY A 360 -20.38 -10.35 -7.36
N GLU A 361 -19.98 -11.57 -7.72
CA GLU A 361 -20.88 -12.74 -7.76
C GLU A 361 -20.62 -13.68 -6.58
N VAL A 362 -21.66 -13.99 -5.81
CA VAL A 362 -21.64 -14.99 -4.74
C VAL A 362 -22.21 -16.29 -5.30
N LEU A 363 -21.37 -17.31 -5.40
CA LEU A 363 -21.75 -18.65 -5.85
C LEU A 363 -21.95 -19.58 -4.66
N LEU A 364 -23.08 -20.28 -4.66
CA LEU A 364 -23.37 -21.36 -3.71
C LEU A 364 -22.95 -22.73 -4.25
N GLY A 365 -22.90 -23.71 -3.35
CA GLY A 365 -22.39 -25.05 -3.63
C GLY A 365 -23.08 -25.75 -4.81
N PRO A 366 -22.35 -26.22 -5.84
CA PRO A 366 -22.92 -26.91 -6.97
C PRO A 366 -23.19 -28.40 -6.69
N VAL A 367 -24.07 -28.99 -7.51
CA VAL A 367 -24.22 -30.45 -7.60
C VAL A 367 -23.47 -30.95 -8.83
N LEU A 368 -22.59 -31.93 -8.64
CA LEU A 368 -21.82 -32.55 -9.72
C LEU A 368 -22.29 -33.98 -9.95
N ARG A 369 -22.45 -34.35 -11.22
CA ARG A 369 -22.71 -35.74 -11.61
C ARG A 369 -21.39 -36.45 -11.87
N LEU A 370 -21.15 -37.53 -11.15
CA LEU A 370 -19.94 -38.34 -11.22
C LEU A 370 -20.00 -39.34 -12.40
N PRO A 371 -18.86 -39.88 -12.86
CA PRO A 371 -18.81 -40.84 -13.97
C PRO A 371 -19.63 -42.11 -13.75
N ASP A 372 -19.83 -42.51 -12.49
CA ASP A 372 -20.66 -43.66 -12.09
C ASP A 372 -22.17 -43.35 -12.14
N GLY A 373 -22.54 -42.12 -12.51
CA GLY A 373 -23.92 -41.65 -12.63
C GLY A 373 -24.52 -41.11 -11.33
N THR A 374 -23.82 -41.23 -10.20
CA THR A 374 -24.25 -40.66 -8.92
C THR A 374 -24.05 -39.14 -8.91
N THR A 375 -24.74 -38.45 -8.01
CA THR A 375 -24.59 -37.00 -7.80
C THR A 375 -23.95 -36.74 -6.47
N ARG A 376 -23.03 -35.78 -6.42
CA ARG A 376 -22.41 -35.29 -5.20
C ARG A 376 -22.64 -33.80 -5.06
N GLN A 377 -23.19 -33.40 -3.92
CA GLN A 377 -23.34 -31.99 -3.55
C GLN A 377 -22.05 -31.49 -2.91
N HIS A 378 -21.63 -30.28 -3.29
CA HIS A 378 -20.41 -29.64 -2.82
C HIS A 378 -20.76 -28.29 -2.17
N GLY A 379 -20.98 -28.29 -0.85
CA GLY A 379 -21.50 -27.14 -0.09
C GLY A 379 -23.02 -27.23 0.11
N ALA A 380 -23.53 -26.59 1.17
CA ALA A 380 -24.94 -26.57 1.51
C ALA A 380 -25.78 -25.80 0.48
N VAL A 381 -27.07 -26.15 0.43
CA VAL A 381 -28.10 -25.43 -0.35
C VAL A 381 -29.08 -24.82 0.63
N PRO A 382 -29.30 -23.49 0.63
CA PRO A 382 -30.29 -22.86 1.49
C PRO A 382 -31.70 -23.36 1.20
N GLU A 383 -32.59 -23.31 2.19
CA GLU A 383 -34.01 -23.59 1.96
C GLU A 383 -34.64 -22.55 1.02
N ARG A 384 -35.61 -22.98 0.23
CA ARG A 384 -36.34 -22.07 -0.66
C ARG A 384 -37.08 -21.01 0.14
N GLY A 385 -36.90 -19.73 -0.23
CA GLY A 385 -37.47 -18.58 0.47
C GLY A 385 -36.60 -18.05 1.62
N ALA A 386 -35.47 -18.70 1.93
CA ALA A 386 -34.54 -18.19 2.93
C ALA A 386 -33.93 -16.86 2.46
N PRO A 387 -34.02 -15.76 3.24
CA PRO A 387 -33.42 -14.50 2.85
C PRO A 387 -31.90 -14.61 2.92
N VAL A 388 -31.21 -14.01 1.96
CA VAL A 388 -29.75 -14.02 1.84
C VAL A 388 -29.23 -12.59 1.87
N ARG A 389 -28.19 -12.35 2.66
CA ARG A 389 -27.53 -11.03 2.74
C ARG A 389 -26.02 -11.16 2.87
N VAL A 390 -25.30 -10.11 2.50
CA VAL A 390 -23.90 -9.93 2.90
C VAL A 390 -23.85 -8.91 4.02
N ARG A 391 -23.39 -9.34 5.20
CA ARG A 391 -23.35 -8.51 6.41
C ARG A 391 -22.43 -7.31 6.24
N ARG A 392 -21.26 -7.52 5.63
CA ARG A 392 -20.31 -6.47 5.29
C ARG A 392 -19.41 -6.88 4.14
N TYR A 393 -19.10 -5.92 3.27
CA TYR A 393 -18.00 -6.02 2.30
C TYR A 393 -17.50 -4.63 1.95
N ALA A 394 -16.29 -4.56 1.39
CA ALA A 394 -15.67 -3.31 0.99
C ALA A 394 -15.52 -3.24 -0.53
N VAL A 395 -15.68 -2.05 -1.10
CA VAL A 395 -15.48 -1.77 -2.53
C VAL A 395 -14.60 -0.54 -2.73
N GLY A 396 -14.07 -0.39 -3.94
CA GLY A 396 -13.14 0.68 -4.28
C GLY A 396 -11.70 0.18 -4.27
N GLY A 397 -10.83 0.81 -3.49
CA GLY A 397 -9.39 0.52 -3.47
C GLY A 397 -8.67 1.13 -4.66
N GLY A 398 -7.48 0.61 -4.96
CA GLY A 398 -6.64 1.12 -6.05
C GLY A 398 -5.46 1.95 -5.56
N ALA A 399 -4.59 2.30 -6.52
CA ALA A 399 -3.37 3.05 -6.27
C ALA A 399 -3.64 4.52 -5.90
N GLY A 400 -4.83 5.05 -6.25
CA GLY A 400 -5.29 6.38 -5.84
C GLY A 400 -5.41 6.57 -4.32
N GLY A 401 -5.44 5.47 -3.55
CA GLY A 401 -5.39 5.48 -2.10
C GLY A 401 -4.00 5.73 -1.50
N ASN A 402 -2.92 5.64 -2.28
CA ASN A 402 -1.57 5.84 -1.76
C ASN A 402 -1.28 7.34 -1.62
N VAL A 403 -1.57 7.90 -0.45
CA VAL A 403 -1.42 9.33 -0.15
C VAL A 403 -0.34 9.57 0.90
N ALA A 404 0.39 10.67 0.78
CA ALA A 404 1.51 10.97 1.68
C ALA A 404 1.10 11.22 3.13
N ALA A 405 2.07 11.21 4.03
CA ALA A 405 1.90 11.68 5.42
C ALA A 405 1.27 13.08 5.46
N GLY A 406 0.31 13.27 6.37
CA GLY A 406 -0.47 14.50 6.54
C GLY A 406 -1.50 14.81 5.45
N ALA A 407 -1.61 13.99 4.41
CA ALA A 407 -2.58 14.24 3.33
C ALA A 407 -4.03 14.02 3.76
N ILE A 408 -4.30 13.06 4.65
CA ILE A 408 -5.63 12.80 5.21
C ILE A 408 -5.85 13.79 6.34
N SER A 409 -6.70 14.78 6.10
CA SER A 409 -6.92 15.90 7.04
C SER A 409 -8.38 16.36 7.14
N THR A 410 -9.30 15.71 6.41
CA THR A 410 -10.71 16.08 6.38
C THR A 410 -11.58 14.99 6.99
N LEU A 411 -12.39 15.34 7.99
CA LEU A 411 -13.49 14.50 8.48
C LEU A 411 -14.65 14.53 7.47
N LYS A 412 -15.11 13.36 7.01
CA LYS A 412 -16.27 13.24 6.11
C LYS A 412 -17.53 12.80 6.87
N SER A 413 -17.34 11.98 7.90
CA SER A 413 -18.36 11.67 8.90
C SER A 413 -18.19 12.61 10.10
N SER A 414 -19.31 13.07 10.67
CA SER A 414 -19.31 13.83 11.92
C SER A 414 -19.19 12.87 13.11
N VAL A 415 -18.17 13.07 13.94
CA VAL A 415 -17.99 12.33 15.21
C VAL A 415 -17.98 13.35 16.35
N PRO A 416 -18.88 13.23 17.35
CA PRO A 416 -18.90 14.15 18.48
C PRO A 416 -17.55 14.25 19.19
N PHE A 417 -17.19 15.45 19.65
CA PHE A 417 -15.95 15.73 20.40
C PHE A 417 -14.63 15.46 19.66
N VAL A 418 -14.67 15.16 18.36
CA VAL A 418 -13.48 15.07 17.49
C VAL A 418 -13.34 16.39 16.72
N ALA A 419 -12.18 17.03 16.84
CA ALA A 419 -11.87 18.30 16.19
C ALA A 419 -11.19 18.13 14.83
N ALA A 420 -10.31 17.13 14.70
CA ALA A 420 -9.51 16.94 13.49
C ALA A 420 -9.14 15.47 13.29
N VAL A 421 -8.63 15.16 12.10
CA VAL A 421 -8.00 13.88 11.78
C VAL A 421 -6.70 14.14 11.05
N THR A 422 -5.68 13.33 11.30
CA THR A 422 -4.41 13.35 10.55
C THR A 422 -3.87 11.94 10.34
N ASN A 423 -3.10 11.71 9.29
CA ASN A 423 -2.23 10.53 9.17
C ASN A 423 -0.77 10.92 9.39
N ALA A 424 -0.10 10.36 10.40
CA ALA A 424 1.31 10.65 10.67
C ALA A 424 2.26 10.03 9.63
N ARG A 425 1.86 8.91 9.04
CA ARG A 425 2.59 8.17 7.99
C ARG A 425 1.78 8.13 6.70
N SER A 426 2.44 7.87 5.58
CA SER A 426 1.78 7.67 4.30
C SER A 426 0.77 6.52 4.35
N ALA A 427 -0.30 6.63 3.57
CA ALA A 427 -1.17 5.52 3.25
C ALA A 427 -0.52 4.68 2.13
N GLN A 428 -0.52 3.36 2.27
CA GLN A 428 0.22 2.45 1.40
C GLN A 428 -0.54 1.16 1.10
N GLY A 429 -0.07 0.38 0.13
CA GLY A 429 -0.63 -0.93 -0.24
C GLY A 429 -1.77 -0.89 -1.25
N GLY A 430 -2.20 0.30 -1.68
CA GLY A 430 -3.20 0.46 -2.73
C GLY A 430 -2.66 0.04 -4.09
N VAL A 431 -3.34 -0.89 -4.77
CA VAL A 431 -2.94 -1.39 -6.10
C VAL A 431 -4.17 -1.52 -6.98
N GLU A 432 -4.05 -1.10 -8.23
CA GLU A 432 -5.10 -1.23 -9.24
C GLU A 432 -5.50 -2.70 -9.47
N GLY A 433 -6.77 -2.92 -9.81
CA GLY A 433 -7.24 -4.24 -10.21
C GLY A 433 -6.50 -4.75 -11.46
N GLU A 434 -6.40 -6.07 -11.58
CA GLU A 434 -5.70 -6.68 -12.70
C GLU A 434 -6.42 -6.40 -14.02
N THR A 435 -5.67 -5.92 -15.01
CA THR A 435 -6.16 -5.74 -16.38
C THR A 435 -6.28 -7.07 -17.12
N LEU A 436 -7.11 -7.11 -18.17
CA LEU A 436 -7.28 -8.31 -18.98
C LEU A 436 -5.95 -8.80 -19.61
N GLU A 437 -5.08 -7.90 -20.04
CA GLU A 437 -3.78 -8.25 -20.62
C GLU A 437 -2.82 -8.87 -19.58
N GLN A 438 -2.85 -8.36 -18.35
CA GLN A 438 -2.12 -8.99 -17.23
C GLN A 438 -2.68 -10.38 -16.91
N ALA A 439 -4.01 -10.52 -16.87
CA ALA A 439 -4.68 -11.80 -16.65
C ALA A 439 -4.38 -12.83 -17.75
N ARG A 440 -4.30 -12.41 -19.02
CA ARG A 440 -3.89 -13.24 -20.17
C ARG A 440 -2.47 -13.76 -19.97
N THR A 441 -1.54 -12.87 -19.62
CA THR A 441 -0.14 -13.22 -19.35
C THR A 441 -0.03 -14.21 -18.18
N ARG A 442 -0.73 -13.91 -17.08
CA ARG A 442 -0.76 -14.77 -15.89
C ARG A 442 -1.42 -16.12 -16.15
N GLY A 443 -2.51 -16.17 -16.90
CA GLY A 443 -3.22 -17.42 -17.22
C GLY A 443 -2.35 -18.40 -17.99
N ALA A 444 -1.56 -17.91 -18.95
CA ALA A 444 -0.57 -18.72 -19.66
C ALA A 444 0.50 -19.28 -18.71
N LEU A 445 0.98 -18.45 -17.78
CA LEU A 445 1.96 -18.86 -16.77
C LEU A 445 1.36 -19.87 -15.78
N MET A 446 0.10 -19.71 -15.36
CA MET A 446 -0.58 -20.61 -14.43
C MET A 446 -0.69 -22.05 -14.99
N LEU A 447 -0.98 -22.18 -16.29
CA LEU A 447 -0.97 -23.49 -16.97
C LEU A 447 0.41 -24.15 -16.95
N ARG A 448 1.48 -23.34 -16.98
CA ARG A 448 2.87 -23.80 -16.91
C ARG A 448 3.27 -24.19 -15.49
N THR A 449 2.92 -23.39 -14.48
CA THR A 449 3.37 -23.56 -13.10
C THR A 449 2.59 -24.63 -12.34
N ARG A 450 1.31 -24.84 -12.68
CA ARG A 450 0.38 -25.73 -11.95
C ARG A 450 0.39 -25.50 -10.43
N GLY A 451 0.57 -24.25 -10.00
CA GLY A 451 0.59 -23.87 -8.58
C GLY A 451 1.86 -24.32 -7.82
N ARG A 452 2.99 -24.48 -8.52
CA ARG A 452 4.30 -24.75 -7.91
C ARG A 452 5.35 -23.74 -8.37
N ALA A 453 6.19 -23.30 -7.44
CA ALA A 453 7.23 -22.31 -7.66
C ALA A 453 8.55 -22.98 -8.07
N VAL A 454 8.72 -23.37 -9.35
CA VAL A 454 9.92 -24.10 -9.79
C VAL A 454 10.98 -23.17 -10.37
N THR A 455 10.58 -22.22 -11.21
CA THR A 455 11.47 -21.22 -11.82
C THR A 455 11.38 -19.88 -11.09
N THR A 456 12.36 -18.99 -11.30
CA THR A 456 12.34 -17.63 -10.73
C THR A 456 11.08 -16.85 -11.12
N GLU A 457 10.62 -16.99 -12.36
CA GLU A 457 9.37 -16.38 -12.83
C GLU A 457 8.15 -16.93 -12.08
N ASP A 458 8.15 -18.23 -11.75
CA ASP A 458 7.04 -18.84 -11.00
C ASP A 458 6.97 -18.28 -9.57
N TYR A 459 8.11 -18.08 -8.91
CA TYR A 459 8.18 -17.41 -7.61
C TYR A 459 7.65 -15.98 -7.67
N GLU A 460 8.04 -15.20 -8.69
CA GLU A 460 7.57 -13.82 -8.86
C GLU A 460 6.05 -13.75 -9.08
N VAL A 461 5.50 -14.65 -9.89
CA VAL A 461 4.05 -14.71 -10.13
C VAL A 461 3.32 -15.08 -8.85
N LEU A 462 3.68 -16.19 -8.21
CA LEU A 462 3.00 -16.68 -7.00
C LEU A 462 3.09 -15.68 -5.84
N ALA A 463 4.20 -14.94 -5.73
CA ALA A 463 4.33 -13.87 -4.76
C ALA A 463 3.32 -12.72 -4.98
N ARG A 464 3.15 -12.25 -6.22
CA ARG A 464 2.14 -11.23 -6.56
C ARG A 464 0.71 -11.71 -6.34
N GLN A 465 0.46 -13.02 -6.50
CA GLN A 465 -0.86 -13.61 -6.21
C GLN A 465 -1.13 -13.66 -4.71
N ALA A 466 -0.12 -14.01 -3.92
CA ALA A 466 -0.25 -14.12 -2.46
C ALA A 466 -0.42 -12.76 -1.79
N VAL A 467 0.26 -11.73 -2.31
CA VAL A 467 0.32 -10.40 -1.70
C VAL A 467 0.12 -9.33 -2.78
N PRO A 468 -1.14 -8.96 -3.09
CA PRO A 468 -1.46 -7.97 -4.15
C PRO A 468 -0.95 -6.55 -3.87
N GLU A 469 -0.74 -6.19 -2.60
CA GLU A 469 -0.19 -4.89 -2.14
C GLU A 469 1.30 -4.67 -2.55
N LEU A 470 1.97 -5.70 -3.10
CA LEU A 470 3.32 -5.58 -3.63
C LEU A 470 3.31 -4.92 -5.01
N SER A 471 4.06 -3.83 -5.15
CA SER A 471 4.22 -3.14 -6.44
C SER A 471 5.19 -3.89 -7.36
N ARG A 472 6.31 -4.39 -6.82
CA ARG A 472 7.32 -5.11 -7.62
C ARG A 472 7.86 -6.32 -6.86
N VAL A 473 8.12 -7.38 -7.62
CA VAL A 473 8.74 -8.61 -7.14
C VAL A 473 9.81 -9.04 -8.12
N ARG A 474 10.97 -9.47 -7.60
CA ARG A 474 12.08 -10.03 -8.38
C ARG A 474 12.65 -11.25 -7.67
N CYS A 475 12.76 -12.38 -8.37
CA CYS A 475 13.40 -13.58 -7.81
C CYS A 475 14.81 -13.76 -8.38
N LEU A 476 15.77 -14.02 -7.49
CA LEU A 476 17.16 -14.35 -7.79
C LEU A 476 17.43 -15.81 -7.46
N ALA A 477 18.09 -16.51 -8.38
CA ALA A 477 18.47 -17.91 -8.22
C ALA A 477 19.85 -18.08 -7.56
N ALA A 478 20.17 -19.30 -7.15
CA ALA A 478 21.50 -19.66 -6.65
C ALA A 478 22.61 -19.20 -7.59
N GLY A 479 23.65 -18.57 -7.03
CA GLY A 479 24.77 -17.99 -7.78
C GLY A 479 24.59 -16.54 -8.22
N GLU A 480 23.37 -15.99 -8.16
CA GLU A 480 23.12 -14.57 -8.40
C GLU A 480 23.22 -13.77 -7.10
N ALA A 481 23.91 -12.62 -7.11
CA ALA A 481 24.02 -11.70 -5.97
C ALA A 481 24.30 -12.36 -4.61
N GLY A 482 25.12 -13.43 -4.58
CA GLY A 482 25.49 -14.14 -3.37
C GLY A 482 24.43 -15.12 -2.82
N VAL A 483 23.39 -15.46 -3.58
CA VAL A 483 22.40 -16.48 -3.19
C VAL A 483 23.06 -17.86 -3.14
N ALA A 484 22.95 -18.53 -1.98
CA ALA A 484 23.54 -19.84 -1.73
C ALA A 484 22.92 -20.95 -2.61
N ALA A 485 23.67 -22.02 -2.83
CA ALA A 485 23.15 -23.21 -3.50
C ALA A 485 21.97 -23.80 -2.71
N GLY A 486 20.91 -24.19 -3.42
CA GLY A 486 19.67 -24.67 -2.80
C GLY A 486 18.78 -23.55 -2.24
N ALA A 487 19.13 -22.29 -2.44
CA ALA A 487 18.31 -21.15 -2.02
C ALA A 487 17.80 -20.33 -3.22
N VAL A 488 16.66 -19.67 -3.01
CA VAL A 488 16.17 -18.58 -3.86
C VAL A 488 15.92 -17.36 -3.01
N LYS A 489 16.11 -16.18 -3.59
CA LYS A 489 15.89 -14.90 -2.92
C LYS A 489 14.83 -14.11 -3.66
N VAL A 490 13.73 -13.83 -2.99
CA VAL A 490 12.60 -13.06 -3.51
C VAL A 490 12.65 -11.66 -2.93
N LEU A 491 12.96 -10.70 -3.80
CA LEU A 491 13.01 -9.28 -3.49
C LEU A 491 11.64 -8.66 -3.70
N VAL A 492 11.15 -7.91 -2.72
CA VAL A 492 9.82 -7.31 -2.76
C VAL A 492 9.86 -5.81 -2.50
N VAL A 493 9.05 -5.07 -3.26
CA VAL A 493 8.87 -3.62 -3.15
C VAL A 493 7.38 -3.35 -2.95
N PRO A 494 6.97 -2.72 -1.84
CA PRO A 494 5.57 -2.39 -1.59
C PRO A 494 5.08 -1.28 -2.54
N ALA A 495 3.77 -1.14 -2.66
CA ALA A 495 3.19 0.08 -3.23
C ALA A 495 3.33 1.24 -2.24
N ALA A 496 3.91 2.35 -2.69
CA ALA A 496 4.17 3.53 -1.87
C ALA A 496 3.49 4.77 -2.46
N ALA A 497 3.21 5.75 -1.58
CA ALA A 497 2.66 7.03 -1.98
C ALA A 497 3.73 7.90 -2.65
N GLU A 498 3.32 8.65 -3.67
CA GLU A 498 4.14 9.68 -4.31
C GLU A 498 3.53 11.05 -4.05
N ARG A 499 4.32 11.99 -3.51
CA ARG A 499 3.95 13.41 -3.40
C ARG A 499 4.86 14.23 -4.28
N ASP A 500 4.30 14.83 -5.35
CA ASP A 500 5.07 15.61 -6.32
C ASP A 500 6.29 14.85 -6.88
N GLY A 501 6.13 13.53 -7.06
CA GLY A 501 7.17 12.60 -7.49
C GLY A 501 8.20 12.21 -6.42
N VAL A 502 8.03 12.65 -5.17
CA VAL A 502 8.86 12.25 -4.03
C VAL A 502 8.20 11.04 -3.35
N VAL A 503 9.00 9.99 -3.17
CA VAL A 503 8.66 8.81 -2.36
C VAL A 503 9.49 8.87 -1.09
N ASP A 504 8.88 8.67 0.07
CA ASP A 504 9.63 8.50 1.32
C ASP A 504 10.37 7.15 1.28
N PHE A 505 11.63 7.12 1.69
CA PHE A 505 12.40 5.88 1.73
C PHE A 505 11.77 4.84 2.66
N ALA A 506 11.18 5.28 3.77
CA ALA A 506 10.49 4.39 4.70
C ALA A 506 9.32 3.66 4.04
N ASP A 507 8.65 4.30 3.06
CA ASP A 507 7.52 3.72 2.34
C ASP A 507 7.95 2.63 1.34
N LEU A 508 9.26 2.50 1.05
CA LEU A 508 9.81 1.49 0.13
C LEU A 508 10.30 0.23 0.85
N VAL A 509 10.22 0.20 2.19
CA VAL A 509 10.57 -0.94 3.03
C VAL A 509 9.27 -1.66 3.42
N PRO A 510 9.04 -2.91 2.98
CA PRO A 510 7.85 -3.66 3.35
C PRO A 510 7.84 -3.99 4.85
N ASP A 511 6.64 -3.99 5.44
CA ASP A 511 6.44 -4.41 6.83
C ASP A 511 6.79 -5.89 7.04
N GLU A 512 7.26 -6.21 8.24
CA GLU A 512 7.66 -7.57 8.62
C GLU A 512 6.51 -8.58 8.46
N ALA A 513 5.28 -8.18 8.80
CA ALA A 513 4.09 -9.02 8.62
C ALA A 513 3.87 -9.42 7.15
N VAL A 514 4.16 -8.52 6.20
CA VAL A 514 4.05 -8.80 4.76
C VAL A 514 5.10 -9.83 4.34
N LEU A 515 6.34 -9.67 4.82
CA LEU A 515 7.44 -10.59 4.55
C LEU A 515 7.14 -12.00 5.09
N VAL A 516 6.64 -12.10 6.32
CA VAL A 516 6.27 -13.38 6.94
C VAL A 516 5.14 -14.07 6.18
N ARG A 517 4.03 -13.37 5.88
CA ARG A 517 2.91 -13.94 5.11
C ARG A 517 3.37 -14.46 3.74
N LEU A 518 4.21 -13.70 3.05
CA LEU A 518 4.74 -14.11 1.75
C LEU A 518 5.66 -15.33 1.87
N ALA A 519 6.55 -15.33 2.85
CA ALA A 519 7.46 -16.44 3.11
C ALA A 519 6.69 -17.75 3.39
N GLU A 520 5.66 -17.70 4.26
CA GLU A 520 4.78 -18.83 4.55
C GLU A 520 4.03 -19.33 3.31
N HIS A 521 3.55 -18.42 2.45
CA HIS A 521 2.90 -18.82 1.21
C HIS A 521 3.89 -19.54 0.28
N LEU A 522 5.07 -18.96 0.05
CA LEU A 522 6.08 -19.52 -0.84
C LEU A 522 6.64 -20.86 -0.31
N ASP A 523 6.69 -21.04 1.01
CA ASP A 523 7.07 -22.31 1.63
C ASP A 523 6.11 -23.46 1.29
N ARG A 524 4.82 -23.19 1.10
CA ARG A 524 3.82 -24.22 0.71
C ARG A 524 3.92 -24.65 -0.75
N VAL A 525 4.48 -23.81 -1.61
CA VAL A 525 4.49 -24.01 -3.07
C VAL A 525 5.87 -24.29 -3.66
N ARG A 526 6.94 -24.18 -2.87
CA ARG A 526 8.32 -24.47 -3.29
C ARG A 526 8.60 -25.97 -3.47
N PRO A 527 9.61 -26.35 -4.27
CA PRO A 527 10.16 -27.68 -4.28
C PRO A 527 10.78 -28.05 -2.92
N ALA A 528 10.67 -29.32 -2.54
CA ALA A 528 11.34 -29.85 -1.36
C ALA A 528 12.87 -29.66 -1.47
N GLY A 529 13.50 -29.22 -0.39
CA GLY A 529 14.95 -28.97 -0.34
C GLY A 529 15.41 -27.57 -0.76
N THR A 530 14.53 -26.73 -1.32
CA THR A 530 14.86 -25.34 -1.66
C THR A 530 14.56 -24.40 -0.49
N SER A 531 15.47 -23.58 0.01
CA SER A 531 15.13 -22.53 0.98
C SER A 531 14.71 -21.23 0.28
N VAL A 532 13.66 -20.57 0.77
CA VAL A 532 13.19 -19.28 0.23
C VAL A 532 13.53 -18.17 1.21
N LEU A 533 14.23 -17.14 0.73
CA LEU A 533 14.52 -15.92 1.47
C LEU A 533 13.68 -14.78 0.89
N VAL A 534 12.90 -14.11 1.73
CA VAL A 534 12.09 -12.95 1.31
C VAL A 534 12.67 -11.71 2.02
N GLU A 535 13.13 -10.72 1.24
CA GLU A 535 13.77 -9.52 1.78
C GLU A 535 13.48 -8.29 0.90
N PRO A 536 13.55 -7.05 1.43
CA PRO A 536 13.59 -5.86 0.58
C PRO A 536 14.86 -5.82 -0.28
N PRO A 537 14.81 -5.19 -1.47
CA PRO A 537 16.03 -4.95 -2.25
C PRO A 537 16.94 -3.93 -1.57
N ARG A 538 18.21 -3.93 -1.95
CA ARG A 538 19.15 -2.89 -1.52
C ARG A 538 18.90 -1.62 -2.32
N TYR A 539 18.55 -0.54 -1.64
CA TYR A 539 18.39 0.75 -2.30
C TYR A 539 19.71 1.51 -2.35
N ARG A 540 20.06 1.97 -3.55
CA ARG A 540 21.18 2.88 -3.77
C ARG A 540 20.61 4.25 -4.09
N GLY A 541 20.80 5.19 -3.17
CA GLY A 541 20.51 6.59 -3.40
C GLY A 541 21.36 7.12 -4.55
N VAL A 542 20.77 7.94 -5.40
CA VAL A 542 21.47 8.65 -6.47
C VAL A 542 21.14 10.13 -6.36
N THR A 543 22.18 10.94 -6.24
CA THR A 543 22.07 12.40 -6.27
C THR A 543 22.58 12.91 -7.60
N VAL A 544 21.73 13.65 -8.30
CA VAL A 544 22.08 14.33 -9.55
C VAL A 544 22.30 15.80 -9.24
N VAL A 545 23.48 16.31 -9.55
CA VAL A 545 23.78 17.75 -9.52
C VAL A 545 23.89 18.22 -10.95
N ALA A 546 22.97 19.09 -11.38
CA ALA A 546 22.89 19.55 -12.76
C ALA A 546 22.87 21.08 -12.86
N ARG A 547 23.49 21.60 -13.92
CA ARG A 547 23.39 22.99 -14.34
C ARG A 547 22.69 23.05 -15.69
N VAL A 548 21.60 23.82 -15.75
CA VAL A 548 20.77 23.96 -16.96
C VAL A 548 20.58 25.43 -17.29
N VAL A 549 20.49 25.75 -18.58
CA VAL A 549 20.19 27.07 -19.10
C VAL A 549 18.73 27.11 -19.52
N ALA A 550 17.99 28.10 -19.05
CA ALA A 550 16.57 28.27 -19.39
C ALA A 550 16.37 28.99 -20.72
N LEU A 551 15.31 28.64 -21.44
CA LEU A 551 14.86 29.36 -22.64
C LEU A 551 14.52 30.81 -22.33
N PRO A 552 14.66 31.74 -23.30
CA PRO A 552 14.25 33.12 -23.12
C PRO A 552 12.79 33.21 -22.65
N ARG A 553 12.53 34.00 -21.58
CA ARG A 553 11.22 34.20 -20.93
C ARG A 553 10.67 33.03 -20.12
N ALA A 554 11.39 31.90 -20.01
CA ALA A 554 11.03 30.87 -19.04
C ALA A 554 11.33 31.34 -17.61
N LYS A 555 10.47 30.97 -16.65
CA LYS A 555 10.70 31.28 -15.23
C LYS A 555 11.67 30.24 -14.65
N ALA A 556 12.84 30.67 -14.19
CA ALA A 556 13.90 29.79 -13.71
C ALA A 556 13.43 28.84 -12.59
N ASP A 557 12.64 29.34 -11.62
CA ASP A 557 12.13 28.52 -10.52
C ASP A 557 11.21 27.38 -11.01
N ARG A 558 10.34 27.65 -11.99
CA ARG A 558 9.47 26.64 -12.57
C ARG A 558 10.28 25.59 -13.35
N VAL A 559 11.26 26.01 -14.13
CA VAL A 559 12.17 25.09 -14.84
C VAL A 559 12.93 24.21 -13.85
N ARG A 560 13.37 24.78 -12.71
CA ARG A 560 14.03 24.02 -11.64
C ARG A 560 13.09 22.97 -11.05
N GLU A 561 11.87 23.33 -10.70
CA GLU A 561 10.87 22.41 -10.14
C GLU A 561 10.51 21.29 -11.13
N ASP A 562 10.24 21.64 -12.39
CA ASP A 562 9.93 20.68 -13.45
C ASP A 562 11.12 19.73 -13.71
N ALA A 563 12.36 20.23 -13.66
CA ALA A 563 13.57 19.43 -13.80
C ALA A 563 13.79 18.47 -12.62
N LEU A 564 13.60 18.93 -11.39
CA LEU A 564 13.65 18.09 -10.19
C LEU A 564 12.59 17.00 -10.23
N SER A 565 11.36 17.35 -10.61
CA SER A 565 10.25 16.39 -10.77
C SER A 565 10.55 15.34 -11.85
N ALA A 566 11.10 15.75 -12.99
CA ALA A 566 11.49 14.83 -14.06
C ALA A 566 12.56 13.83 -13.63
N LEU A 567 13.59 14.30 -12.89
CA LEU A 567 14.65 13.42 -12.36
C LEU A 567 14.09 12.43 -11.33
N ARG A 568 13.27 12.91 -10.38
CA ARG A 568 12.63 12.07 -9.36
C ARG A 568 11.79 10.97 -9.98
N ARG A 569 10.90 11.32 -10.92
CA ARG A 569 10.08 10.37 -11.65
C ARG A 569 10.92 9.37 -12.44
N TYR A 570 11.96 9.83 -13.13
CA TYR A 570 12.80 8.95 -13.95
C TYR A 570 13.62 7.97 -13.11
N LEU A 571 14.13 8.39 -11.95
CA LEU A 571 14.91 7.57 -11.02
C LEU A 571 14.05 6.87 -9.96
N SER A 572 12.74 6.77 -10.17
CA SER A 572 11.83 6.07 -9.24
C SER A 572 11.97 4.54 -9.37
N PRO A 573 12.02 3.80 -8.24
CA PRO A 573 11.95 2.35 -8.24
C PRO A 573 10.53 1.83 -8.53
N LEU A 574 9.50 2.67 -8.51
CA LEU A 574 8.09 2.28 -8.67
C LEU A 574 7.61 2.40 -10.13
N PRO A 575 6.53 1.66 -10.51
CA PRO A 575 5.86 1.85 -11.79
C PRO A 575 5.47 3.32 -12.04
N GLY A 576 5.56 3.77 -13.29
CA GLY A 576 5.45 5.18 -13.66
C GLY A 576 6.81 5.89 -13.84
N GLY A 577 7.88 5.30 -13.30
CA GLY A 577 9.27 5.74 -13.45
C GLY A 577 10.15 4.85 -14.34
N GLY A 578 11.43 5.21 -14.44
CA GLY A 578 12.43 4.46 -15.18
C GLY A 578 12.35 4.55 -16.71
N PRO A 579 13.31 3.94 -17.43
CA PRO A 579 13.47 4.08 -18.88
C PRO A 579 12.37 3.46 -19.75
N GLY A 580 11.42 2.74 -19.13
CA GLY A 580 10.26 2.12 -19.79
C GLY A 580 8.96 2.22 -18.98
N GLY A 581 8.89 3.07 -17.95
CA GLY A 581 7.68 3.28 -17.15
C GLY A 581 7.31 2.15 -16.18
N ALA A 582 8.10 1.08 -16.08
CA ALA A 582 7.87 -0.02 -15.13
C ALA A 582 8.66 0.11 -13.81
N GLY A 583 9.23 1.30 -13.55
CA GLY A 583 10.21 1.55 -12.49
C GLY A 583 11.63 1.23 -12.91
N TRP A 584 12.60 1.70 -12.13
CA TRP A 584 14.01 1.47 -12.42
C TRP A 584 14.34 -0.04 -12.46
N PRO A 585 15.00 -0.58 -13.50
CA PRO A 585 15.31 -2.01 -13.58
C PRO A 585 16.31 -2.47 -12.50
N PHE A 586 16.06 -3.64 -11.89
CA PHE A 586 16.97 -4.25 -10.91
C PHE A 586 18.38 -4.44 -11.49
N GLY A 587 19.40 -4.02 -10.73
CA GLY A 587 20.81 -4.14 -11.12
C GLY A 587 21.25 -3.32 -12.34
N ARG A 588 20.38 -2.49 -12.92
CA ARG A 588 20.78 -1.62 -14.04
C ARG A 588 21.50 -0.39 -13.50
N SER A 589 22.72 -0.17 -13.97
CA SER A 589 23.51 1.03 -13.66
C SER A 589 22.86 2.31 -14.20
N VAL A 590 22.99 3.41 -13.44
CA VAL A 590 22.61 4.78 -13.85
C VAL A 590 23.78 5.44 -14.56
N ARG A 591 23.53 6.14 -15.67
CA ARG A 591 24.55 6.83 -16.48
C ARG A 591 24.19 8.31 -16.65
N ALA A 592 25.19 9.20 -16.60
CA ALA A 592 24.94 10.64 -16.75
C ALA A 592 24.26 11.01 -18.08
N GLY A 593 24.60 10.31 -19.18
CA GLY A 593 24.04 10.59 -20.50
C GLY A 593 22.53 10.35 -20.63
N GLU A 594 21.95 9.41 -19.86
CA GLU A 594 20.49 9.20 -19.92
C GLU A 594 19.74 10.28 -19.13
N LEU A 595 20.35 10.79 -18.05
CA LEU A 595 19.83 11.91 -17.26
C LEU A 595 19.93 13.24 -18.02
N HIS A 596 20.95 13.40 -18.86
CA HIS A 596 21.04 14.51 -19.81
C HIS A 596 19.83 14.53 -20.75
N ALA A 597 19.48 13.38 -21.33
CA ALA A 597 18.31 13.28 -22.21
C ALA A 597 16.99 13.54 -21.48
N VAL A 598 16.88 13.20 -20.19
CA VAL A 598 15.71 13.50 -19.36
C VAL A 598 15.58 15.00 -19.14
N LEU A 599 16.65 15.67 -18.71
CA LEU A 599 16.65 17.11 -18.45
C LEU A 599 16.43 17.94 -19.71
N GLN A 600 17.00 17.53 -20.85
CA GLN A 600 16.82 18.23 -22.12
C GLN A 600 15.36 18.20 -22.63
N ARG A 601 14.53 17.26 -22.17
CA ARG A 601 13.09 17.17 -22.51
C ARG A 601 12.19 18.04 -21.63
N VAL A 602 12.73 18.63 -20.57
CA VAL A 602 11.96 19.47 -19.66
C VAL A 602 11.57 20.78 -20.36
N THR A 603 10.28 21.10 -20.33
CA THR A 603 9.76 22.33 -20.94
C THR A 603 10.43 23.55 -20.33
N GLY A 604 11.05 24.40 -21.16
CA GLY A 604 11.74 25.60 -20.71
C GLY A 604 13.26 25.44 -20.54
N VAL A 605 13.81 24.23 -20.69
CA VAL A 605 15.26 24.01 -20.78
C VAL A 605 15.72 24.26 -22.22
N ASP A 606 16.76 25.09 -22.37
CA ASP A 606 17.45 25.34 -23.66
C ASP A 606 18.64 24.39 -23.82
N GLN A 607 19.49 24.35 -22.80
CA GLN A 607 20.71 23.54 -22.79
C GLN A 607 20.99 22.99 -21.39
N VAL A 608 21.55 21.78 -21.31
CA VAL A 608 22.15 21.24 -20.08
C VAL A 608 23.67 21.39 -20.16
N GLU A 609 24.27 22.18 -19.27
CA GLU A 609 25.71 22.47 -19.29
C GLU A 609 26.54 21.39 -18.61
N ASP A 610 26.08 20.91 -17.45
CA ASP A 610 26.83 19.99 -16.59
C ASP A 610 25.88 19.04 -15.85
N ILE A 611 26.29 17.78 -15.71
CA ILE A 611 25.61 16.76 -14.90
C ILE A 611 26.68 15.95 -14.18
N ARG A 612 26.51 15.85 -12.87
CA ARG A 612 27.35 15.05 -11.98
C ARG A 612 26.50 14.09 -11.19
N LEU A 613 26.96 12.85 -11.06
CA LEU A 613 26.27 11.82 -10.28
C LEU A 613 27.06 11.46 -9.05
N PHE A 614 26.33 11.31 -7.95
CA PHE A 614 26.86 10.84 -6.67
C PHE A 614 26.01 9.67 -6.21
N SER A 615 26.66 8.60 -5.75
CA SER A 615 25.96 7.57 -5.00
C SER A 615 25.69 8.07 -3.59
N ALA A 616 24.52 7.82 -3.04
CA ALA A 616 24.17 8.14 -1.66
C ALA A 616 23.65 6.89 -0.94
N ASN A 617 23.85 6.86 0.38
CA ASN A 617 23.13 5.94 1.26
C ASN A 617 21.83 6.62 1.71
N PRO A 618 20.65 6.10 1.33
CA PRO A 618 19.38 6.74 1.68
C PRO A 618 19.08 6.72 3.19
N VAL A 619 19.76 5.86 3.96
CA VAL A 619 19.56 5.75 5.41
C VAL A 619 20.48 6.69 6.18
N THR A 620 21.78 6.68 5.88
CA THR A 620 22.78 7.49 6.60
C THR A 620 22.98 8.89 6.02
N GLY A 621 22.47 9.14 4.81
CA GLY A 621 22.69 10.40 4.08
C GLY A 621 24.10 10.57 3.51
N GLU A 622 25.02 9.63 3.76
CA GLU A 622 26.39 9.70 3.27
C GLU A 622 26.44 9.68 1.74
N ARG A 623 27.19 10.64 1.18
CA ARG A 623 27.42 10.76 -0.26
C ARG A 623 28.81 10.26 -0.63
N GLY A 624 28.86 9.42 -1.64
CA GLY A 624 30.10 8.96 -2.25
C GLY A 624 30.71 9.99 -3.20
N ALA A 625 31.82 9.61 -3.84
CA ALA A 625 32.50 10.44 -4.83
C ALA A 625 31.69 10.61 -6.12
N GLU A 626 32.00 11.68 -6.86
CA GLU A 626 31.48 11.94 -8.21
C GLU A 626 31.83 10.79 -9.17
N ARG A 627 30.86 10.35 -9.98
CA ARG A 627 31.03 9.31 -11.00
C ARG A 627 30.18 9.62 -12.23
N ASP A 628 30.64 9.17 -13.40
CA ASP A 628 29.83 9.20 -14.63
C ASP A 628 28.76 8.10 -14.68
N ARG A 629 28.95 7.06 -13.85
CA ARG A 629 28.11 5.87 -13.78
C ARG A 629 28.03 5.36 -12.33
N VAL A 630 26.81 5.09 -11.89
CA VAL A 630 26.54 4.42 -10.60
C VAL A 630 26.15 2.98 -10.92
N ASP A 631 26.96 2.03 -10.48
CA ASP A 631 26.72 0.60 -10.67
C ASP A 631 25.84 0.02 -9.55
N LEU A 632 24.95 -0.89 -9.95
CA LEU A 632 24.02 -1.57 -9.06
C LEU A 632 24.21 -3.09 -9.19
N GLU A 633 24.14 -3.79 -8.07
CA GLU A 633 24.10 -5.25 -8.02
C GLU A 633 22.71 -5.76 -8.41
N ALA A 634 22.58 -7.04 -8.81
CA ALA A 634 21.31 -7.61 -9.25
C ALA A 634 20.19 -7.58 -8.17
N ASN A 635 20.55 -7.45 -6.90
CA ASN A 635 19.63 -7.30 -5.78
C ASN A 635 19.35 -5.83 -5.39
N SER A 636 19.80 -4.88 -6.20
CA SER A 636 19.74 -3.45 -5.88
C SER A 636 18.80 -2.66 -6.80
N LEU A 637 18.18 -1.63 -6.25
CA LEU A 637 17.36 -0.65 -6.94
C LEU A 637 17.88 0.77 -6.72
N VAL A 638 17.57 1.67 -7.65
CA VAL A 638 17.86 3.10 -7.50
C VAL A 638 16.80 3.76 -6.64
N PHE A 639 17.23 4.70 -5.81
CA PHE A 639 16.37 5.65 -5.12
C PHE A 639 16.80 7.08 -5.47
N SER A 640 15.84 7.93 -5.87
CA SER A 640 16.10 9.35 -6.09
C SER A 640 16.41 10.04 -4.76
N PHE A 641 17.62 10.58 -4.61
CA PHE A 641 18.09 11.17 -3.35
C PHE A 641 18.57 12.61 -3.56
N ASP A 642 17.87 13.59 -3.00
CA ASP A 642 18.26 15.01 -2.89
C ASP A 642 18.97 15.62 -4.11
N HIS A 643 18.32 15.56 -5.27
CA HIS A 643 18.83 16.18 -6.49
C HIS A 643 18.96 17.71 -6.35
N GLN A 644 19.98 18.27 -7.02
CA GLN A 644 20.24 19.71 -7.03
C GLN A 644 20.30 20.20 -8.47
N VAL A 645 19.41 21.11 -8.84
CA VAL A 645 19.37 21.72 -10.17
C VAL A 645 19.56 23.22 -10.04
N ARG A 646 20.61 23.73 -10.67
CA ARG A 646 20.83 25.17 -10.84
C ARG A 646 20.39 25.57 -12.24
N VAL A 647 19.57 26.62 -12.31
CA VAL A 647 19.06 27.17 -13.57
C VAL A 647 19.68 28.54 -13.79
N ASP A 648 20.50 28.67 -14.84
CA ASP A 648 21.09 29.95 -15.25
C ASP A 648 20.26 30.56 -16.40
N PRO A 649 20.10 31.91 -16.44
CA PRO A 649 19.44 32.58 -17.55
C PRO A 649 20.34 32.58 -18.80
N ARG A 650 19.72 32.53 -19.98
CA ARG A 650 20.43 32.64 -21.26
C ARG A 650 20.95 34.04 -21.53
#